data_AF-A0A847JYW6-F1
#
_entry.id   AF-A0A847JYW6-F1
#
_cell.length_a   1.000
_cell.length_b   1.000
_cell.length_c   1.000
_cell.angle_alpha   90.00
_cell.angle_beta   90.00
_cell.angle_gamma   90.00
#
_symmetry.space_group_name_H-M   'P 1'
#
loop_
_entity.id
_entity.type
_entity.pdbx_description
1 polymer ?
#
loop_
_entity_poly.entity_id
_entity_poly.type
_entity_poly.pdbx_seq_one_letter_code
_entity_poly.pdbx_strand_id
1 'polypeptide(L)'
;MLPIIAAPAVALAVPSVTLYVSKLGDNSTGLTWAAAFRTIQAALDAVPPTGGCRIIVRPDTYMEANLAPAHVGVAGAYNELIGDTDGSLGGGRAGIVIIDSGDPAKGFKSYDWWGPIRATTRGWSPEHTEETFSAIGWDRWRLRNLYVTGGDGGLMFDCTNRVEPFTVVVEDCVSIGRAFGGGVASCLSRPDEPIVFRRCKLWALDWWGDTAAAYVRVENAAMPQRPDVLFEDCVMVSPQCALKAGNYGYHTFSRVRTERCRLIALNFSQPQGTPTDGIIQSVQHGKYLHVELADTTLMGYKVFGSAVNKETAADIGYTVEGSVRAYVQFQQEVPKGMLRIGHWPADTFAALVPLPRPVSRRISAPGAQGSGQAVTPSPPAPLSAPSLVRTNMCEVSPFVWKGRLHLLECHRPSSGGRREEYALVIRDVETGQEVSRFGEGYSLACAFVWRGKLRVFASRFEGDNWNDVTMFASPDLTTWTSRVVIVQEPGEHLFNSTVCRSPDGFVMAYETNDPKWPAFTARFARSKDLETWEKVPDALLGTDRYAACPCIRYADGWYYVLYLEHRTPRWYFETYIARSRDLKRWELSPANPVLGPEAEDDGINASDPDIVEFRGKTLLYYSVGDQLTWMNIKRAEYGARLATWLKGWFKQGGIPTR
;
A
#
# COMPACT_ATOMS: atom_id res chain seq x y z
N MET A 1 22.01 4.63 -3.32
CA MET A 1 21.93 3.15 -3.33
C MET A 1 22.31 2.67 -1.92
N LEU A 2 21.34 2.61 -1.02
CA LEU A 2 21.47 1.83 0.22
C LEU A 2 21.01 0.41 -0.14
N PRO A 3 21.73 -0.64 0.27
CA PRO A 3 21.35 -2.00 -0.06
C PRO A 3 20.03 -2.32 0.65
N ILE A 4 19.07 -2.84 -0.09
CA ILE A 4 17.92 -3.56 0.46
C ILE A 4 18.53 -4.74 1.22
N ILE A 5 18.59 -4.61 2.55
CA ILE A 5 18.92 -5.74 3.41
C ILE A 5 17.69 -6.64 3.35
N ALA A 6 17.72 -7.61 2.44
CA ALA A 6 16.85 -8.76 2.55
C ALA A 6 17.12 -9.39 3.92
N ALA A 7 16.12 -9.36 4.80
CA ALA A 7 16.17 -10.13 6.02
C ALA A 7 16.50 -11.59 5.64
N PRO A 8 17.48 -12.24 6.28
CA PRO A 8 17.77 -13.62 5.95
C PRO A 8 16.49 -14.42 6.16
N ALA A 9 16.11 -15.21 5.15
CA ALA A 9 15.05 -16.19 5.30
C ALA A 9 15.51 -17.18 6.36
N VAL A 10 15.13 -16.94 7.62
CA VAL A 10 15.31 -17.90 8.70
C VAL A 10 14.42 -19.08 8.34
N ALA A 11 15.03 -20.16 7.87
CA ALA A 11 14.35 -21.43 7.68
C ALA A 11 13.58 -21.73 8.99
N LEU A 12 12.26 -21.91 8.90
CA LEU A 12 11.44 -22.24 10.05
C LEU A 12 11.97 -23.58 10.61
N ALA A 13 12.62 -23.53 11.77
CA ALA A 13 12.97 -24.72 12.51
C ALA A 13 11.69 -25.54 12.73
N VAL A 14 11.76 -26.86 12.53
CA VAL A 14 10.65 -27.76 12.87
C VAL A 14 10.32 -27.54 14.35
N PRO A 15 9.05 -27.29 14.72
CA PRO A 15 8.71 -27.02 16.10
C PRO A 15 9.12 -28.19 16.98
N SER A 16 9.70 -27.89 18.14
CA SER A 16 10.15 -28.89 19.11
C SER A 16 8.98 -29.69 19.68
N VAL A 17 7.82 -29.04 19.80
CA VAL A 17 6.54 -29.63 20.21
C VAL A 17 5.39 -28.82 19.62
N THR A 18 4.28 -29.49 19.31
CA THR A 18 3.01 -28.82 18.98
C THR A 18 1.96 -29.18 20.03
N LEU A 19 1.37 -28.15 20.65
CA LEU A 19 0.29 -28.24 21.61
C LEU A 19 -1.01 -27.72 20.99
N TYR A 20 -2.13 -28.32 21.36
CA TYR A 20 -3.45 -28.01 20.84
C TYR A 20 -4.36 -27.50 21.95
N VAL A 21 -5.15 -26.47 21.65
CA VAL A 21 -6.15 -25.88 22.54
C VAL A 21 -7.53 -25.99 21.90
N SER A 22 -8.46 -26.66 22.58
CA SER A 22 -9.84 -26.86 22.15
C SER A 22 -10.73 -27.18 23.36
N LYS A 23 -11.88 -26.50 23.46
CA LYS A 23 -12.91 -26.84 24.45
C LYS A 23 -13.47 -28.26 24.32
N LEU A 24 -13.25 -28.91 23.17
CA LEU A 24 -13.65 -30.30 22.91
C LEU A 24 -12.60 -31.32 23.38
N GLY A 25 -11.40 -30.88 23.75
CA GLY A 25 -10.33 -31.75 24.22
C GLY A 25 -10.62 -32.36 25.60
N ASP A 26 -9.94 -33.46 25.92
CA ASP A 26 -10.01 -34.11 27.23
C ASP A 26 -9.19 -33.39 28.32
N ASN A 27 -8.42 -32.36 27.95
CA ASN A 27 -7.56 -31.55 28.84
C ASN A 27 -6.37 -32.31 29.45
N SER A 28 -5.82 -33.31 28.76
CA SER A 28 -4.69 -34.11 29.26
C SER A 28 -3.32 -33.55 28.88
N THR A 29 -2.85 -33.81 27.66
CA THR A 29 -1.44 -33.58 27.25
C THR A 29 -1.25 -32.44 26.27
N GLY A 30 -2.31 -32.04 25.56
CA GLY A 30 -2.23 -31.09 24.48
C GLY A 30 -1.59 -31.62 23.19
N LEU A 31 -1.13 -32.87 23.11
CA LEU A 31 -0.34 -33.36 21.97
C LEU A 31 -1.16 -33.75 20.73
N THR A 32 -2.48 -33.85 20.88
CA THR A 32 -3.42 -34.09 19.77
C THR A 32 -4.68 -33.26 20.00
N TRP A 33 -5.53 -33.11 18.97
CA TRP A 33 -6.83 -32.46 19.14
C TRP A 33 -7.76 -33.15 20.14
N ALA A 34 -7.69 -34.49 20.25
CA ALA A 34 -8.45 -35.25 21.25
C ALA A 34 -7.91 -34.99 22.66
N ALA A 35 -6.59 -34.94 22.80
CA ALA A 35 -5.89 -34.68 24.04
C ALA A 35 -5.72 -33.17 24.36
N ALA A 36 -6.36 -32.28 23.58
CA ALA A 36 -6.12 -30.85 23.62
C ALA A 36 -6.41 -30.24 24.99
N PHE A 37 -5.64 -29.22 25.38
CA PHE A 37 -5.95 -28.38 26.53
C PHE A 37 -7.26 -27.62 26.30
N ARG A 38 -8.05 -27.40 27.35
CA ARG A 38 -9.30 -26.64 27.25
C ARG A 38 -9.11 -25.13 27.33
N THR A 39 -7.96 -24.70 27.81
CA THR A 39 -7.61 -23.28 27.98
C THR A 39 -6.27 -22.99 27.33
N ILE A 40 -6.06 -21.74 26.92
CA ILE A 40 -4.81 -21.24 26.38
C ILE A 40 -3.75 -21.21 27.48
N GLN A 41 -4.11 -20.80 28.70
CA GLN A 41 -3.16 -20.78 29.83
C GLN A 41 -2.59 -22.17 30.13
N ALA A 42 -3.40 -23.24 30.10
CA ALA A 42 -2.90 -24.59 30.35
C ALA A 42 -1.87 -25.04 29.29
N ALA A 43 -2.06 -24.62 28.03
CA ALA A 43 -1.06 -24.88 26.99
C ALA A 43 0.21 -24.03 27.19
N LEU A 44 0.07 -22.79 27.64
CA LEU A 44 1.18 -21.89 27.97
C LEU A 44 2.02 -22.38 29.16
N ASP A 45 1.37 -23.00 30.15
CA ASP A 45 2.02 -23.64 31.30
C ASP A 45 2.81 -24.90 30.90
N ALA A 46 2.40 -25.58 29.83
CA ALA A 46 3.01 -26.81 29.32
C ALA A 46 4.14 -26.57 28.30
N VAL A 47 4.48 -25.31 28.01
CA VAL A 47 5.57 -24.97 27.09
C VAL A 47 6.90 -25.48 27.65
N PRO A 48 7.77 -26.15 26.86
CA PRO A 48 9.08 -26.57 27.32
C PRO A 48 10.11 -25.41 27.34
N PRO A 49 11.18 -25.51 28.14
CA PRO A 49 12.22 -24.47 28.22
C PRO A 49 13.10 -24.34 26.96
N THR A 50 12.98 -25.25 26.00
CA THR A 50 13.86 -25.32 24.82
C THR A 50 13.54 -24.28 23.74
N GLY A 51 12.41 -23.58 23.83
CA GLY A 51 11.87 -22.76 22.75
C GLY A 51 11.34 -23.60 21.57
N GLY A 52 10.87 -22.92 20.52
CA GLY A 52 10.33 -23.54 19.31
C GLY A 52 9.00 -24.30 19.49
N CYS A 53 8.27 -24.04 20.58
CA CYS A 53 6.97 -24.65 20.85
C CYS A 53 5.88 -23.97 20.01
N ARG A 54 4.98 -24.75 19.41
CA ARG A 54 3.80 -24.22 18.70
C ARG A 54 2.53 -24.56 19.46
N ILE A 55 1.73 -23.55 19.81
CA ILE A 55 0.37 -23.71 20.36
C ILE A 55 -0.63 -23.38 19.25
N ILE A 56 -1.52 -24.32 18.94
CA ILE A 56 -2.58 -24.17 17.93
C ILE A 56 -3.93 -24.14 18.62
N VAL A 57 -4.68 -23.05 18.42
CA VAL A 57 -5.96 -22.81 19.07
C VAL A 57 -7.10 -23.00 18.08
N ARG A 58 -8.05 -23.86 18.43
CA ARG A 58 -9.26 -24.08 17.63
C ARG A 58 -10.20 -22.87 17.69
N PRO A 59 -10.84 -22.45 16.59
CA PRO A 59 -11.85 -21.39 16.59
C PRO A 59 -12.96 -21.58 17.63
N ASP A 60 -13.02 -20.65 18.59
CA ASP A 60 -14.01 -20.51 19.66
C ASP A 60 -13.77 -19.16 20.37
N THR A 61 -14.58 -18.86 21.40
CA THR A 61 -14.35 -17.74 22.32
C THR A 61 -13.79 -18.24 23.64
N TYR A 62 -12.54 -17.90 23.94
CA TYR A 62 -11.83 -18.23 25.18
C TYR A 62 -11.92 -17.05 26.13
N MET A 63 -12.67 -17.21 27.22
CA MET A 63 -12.78 -16.20 28.28
C MET A 63 -11.56 -16.32 29.20
N GLU A 64 -10.46 -15.69 28.80
CA GLU A 64 -9.17 -15.78 29.49
C GLU A 64 -8.49 -14.41 29.54
N ALA A 65 -7.84 -14.12 30.66
CA ALA A 65 -7.10 -12.90 30.91
C ALA A 65 -5.79 -13.23 31.63
N ASN A 66 -4.85 -12.30 31.60
CA ASN A 66 -3.56 -12.34 32.24
C ASN A 66 -2.78 -13.60 31.87
N LEU A 67 -2.71 -13.88 30.57
CA LEU A 67 -1.96 -15.01 30.04
C LEU A 67 -0.46 -14.80 30.21
N ALA A 68 0.23 -15.84 30.65
CA ALA A 68 1.66 -15.85 30.86
C ALA A 68 2.27 -17.20 30.46
N PRO A 69 3.25 -17.25 29.54
CA PRO A 69 3.96 -18.48 29.21
C PRO A 69 4.88 -18.93 30.35
N ALA A 70 5.02 -20.24 30.54
CA ALA A 70 6.01 -20.80 31.45
C ALA A 70 7.45 -20.49 31.03
N HIS A 71 7.71 -20.41 29.72
CA HIS A 71 9.03 -20.17 29.17
C HIS A 71 9.02 -19.24 27.95
N VAL A 72 10.08 -18.44 27.84
CA VAL A 72 10.40 -17.61 26.67
C VAL A 72 10.80 -18.48 25.47
N GLY A 73 10.79 -17.91 24.27
CA GLY A 73 11.45 -18.51 23.11
C GLY A 73 12.99 -18.35 23.19
N VAL A 74 13.70 -18.99 22.26
CA VAL A 74 15.16 -18.85 22.13
C VAL A 74 15.53 -18.30 20.75
N ALA A 75 16.70 -17.69 20.62
CA ALA A 75 17.15 -17.12 19.36
C ALA A 75 17.11 -18.18 18.24
N GLY A 76 16.45 -17.87 17.12
CA GLY A 76 16.23 -18.80 16.01
C GLY A 76 15.12 -19.85 16.21
N ALA A 77 14.57 -20.01 17.41
CA ALA A 77 13.46 -20.93 17.71
C ALA A 77 12.41 -20.24 18.59
N TYR A 78 11.63 -19.36 17.97
CA TYR A 78 10.54 -18.63 18.61
C TYR A 78 9.40 -19.58 18.97
N ASN A 79 8.76 -19.33 20.10
CA ASN A 79 7.48 -19.98 20.40
C ASN A 79 6.37 -19.35 19.56
N GLU A 80 5.31 -20.09 19.26
CA GLU A 80 4.19 -19.63 18.44
C GLU A 80 2.84 -19.87 19.15
N LEU A 81 1.94 -18.88 19.09
CA LEU A 81 0.52 -19.02 19.46
C LEU A 81 -0.33 -18.66 18.23
N ILE A 82 -1.03 -19.65 17.68
CA ILE A 82 -1.65 -19.56 16.36
C ILE A 82 -3.12 -19.94 16.44
N GLY A 83 -4.01 -19.09 15.91
CA GLY A 83 -5.41 -19.46 15.69
C GLY A 83 -5.61 -20.24 14.39
N ASP A 84 -6.26 -21.41 14.45
CA ASP A 84 -6.62 -22.25 13.29
C ASP A 84 -7.87 -21.70 12.56
N THR A 85 -7.78 -20.47 12.08
CA THR A 85 -8.96 -19.71 11.61
C THR A 85 -9.59 -20.25 10.33
N ASP A 86 -8.83 -20.92 9.47
CA ASP A 86 -9.33 -21.54 8.22
C ASP A 86 -9.49 -23.07 8.32
N GLY A 87 -9.17 -23.65 9.48
CA GLY A 87 -9.23 -25.09 9.73
C GLY A 87 -8.08 -25.89 9.11
N SER A 88 -7.11 -25.25 8.47
CA SER A 88 -5.99 -25.91 7.80
C SER A 88 -5.02 -26.60 8.77
N LEU A 89 -5.05 -26.27 10.06
CA LEU A 89 -4.23 -26.86 11.11
C LEU A 89 -4.92 -28.03 11.84
N GLY A 90 -6.10 -28.45 11.36
CA GLY A 90 -6.75 -29.69 11.76
C GLY A 90 -7.79 -29.56 12.89
N GLY A 91 -8.15 -28.35 13.31
CA GLY A 91 -9.14 -28.08 14.37
C GLY A 91 -10.58 -28.42 14.00
N GLY A 92 -10.82 -28.87 12.77
CA GLY A 92 -12.11 -29.39 12.30
C GLY A 92 -13.18 -28.32 12.08
N ARG A 93 -12.82 -27.03 12.13
CA ARG A 93 -13.72 -25.89 11.87
C ARG A 93 -12.92 -24.67 11.41
N ALA A 94 -13.50 -23.88 10.51
CA ALA A 94 -13.07 -22.51 10.22
C ALA A 94 -13.89 -21.49 11.05
N GLY A 95 -13.25 -20.41 11.49
CA GLY A 95 -13.87 -19.38 12.32
C GLY A 95 -12.83 -18.43 12.93
N ILE A 96 -13.23 -17.70 13.96
CA ILE A 96 -12.36 -16.77 14.69
C ILE A 96 -11.95 -17.42 16.01
N VAL A 97 -10.68 -17.27 16.39
CA VAL A 97 -10.21 -17.53 17.76
C VAL A 97 -10.28 -16.20 18.51
N ILE A 98 -11.26 -16.08 19.41
CA ILE A 98 -11.47 -14.90 20.24
C ILE A 98 -10.87 -15.16 21.62
N ILE A 99 -9.94 -14.31 22.06
CA ILE A 99 -9.47 -14.22 23.44
C ILE A 99 -10.16 -13.00 24.04
N ASP A 100 -11.13 -13.24 24.91
CA ASP A 100 -11.92 -12.21 25.56
C ASP A 100 -11.54 -12.15 27.04
N SER A 101 -10.88 -11.06 27.42
CA SER A 101 -10.45 -10.82 28.80
C SER A 101 -11.53 -10.16 29.65
N GLY A 102 -12.76 -10.05 29.17
CA GLY A 102 -13.90 -9.59 29.95
C GLY A 102 -14.22 -10.51 31.12
N ASP A 103 -14.99 -9.98 32.08
CA ASP A 103 -15.63 -10.79 33.10
C ASP A 103 -16.79 -11.58 32.46
N PRO A 104 -16.84 -12.92 32.56
CA PRO A 104 -17.90 -13.72 31.92
C PRO A 104 -19.33 -13.37 32.35
N ALA A 105 -19.51 -12.79 33.54
CA ALA A 105 -20.81 -12.40 34.07
C ALA A 105 -21.09 -10.89 33.89
N LYS A 106 -20.07 -10.05 33.99
CA LYS A 106 -20.20 -8.58 34.02
C LYS A 106 -19.82 -7.89 32.72
N GLY A 107 -19.14 -8.59 31.80
CA GLY A 107 -18.68 -8.07 30.53
C GLY A 107 -17.36 -7.30 30.66
N PHE A 108 -17.24 -6.22 29.90
CA PHE A 108 -15.99 -5.47 29.69
C PHE A 108 -15.28 -5.11 31.01
N LYS A 109 -14.04 -5.60 31.18
CA LYS A 109 -13.24 -5.40 32.39
C LYS A 109 -12.01 -4.58 32.08
N SER A 110 -12.16 -3.26 32.12
CA SER A 110 -11.13 -2.31 31.74
C SER A 110 -10.49 -1.66 32.96
N TYR A 111 -9.60 -2.39 33.60
CA TYR A 111 -8.85 -1.98 34.78
C TYR A 111 -7.36 -2.09 34.48
N ASP A 112 -6.53 -1.14 34.93
CA ASP A 112 -5.10 -1.12 34.61
C ASP A 112 -4.45 -2.51 34.71
N TRP A 113 -3.72 -2.89 33.66
CA TRP A 113 -3.08 -4.20 33.48
C TRP A 113 -3.97 -5.44 33.53
N TRP A 114 -5.30 -5.29 33.49
CA TRP A 114 -6.19 -6.40 33.21
C TRP A 114 -6.35 -6.58 31.71
N GLY A 115 -5.80 -7.63 31.13
CA GLY A 115 -5.91 -7.85 29.69
C GLY A 115 -5.43 -9.23 29.26
N PRO A 116 -5.21 -9.45 27.97
CA PRO A 116 -4.77 -10.74 27.43
C PRO A 116 -3.38 -11.12 27.92
N ILE A 117 -2.47 -10.14 28.02
CA ILE A 117 -1.06 -10.33 28.41
C ILE A 117 -0.90 -9.94 29.87
N ARG A 118 -0.40 -10.84 30.70
CA ARG A 118 -0.15 -10.53 32.11
C ARG A 118 0.99 -9.52 32.25
N ALA A 119 0.68 -8.43 32.96
CA ALA A 119 1.62 -7.49 33.52
C ALA A 119 1.01 -6.98 34.82
N THR A 120 1.79 -6.56 35.81
CA THR A 120 1.29 -5.90 37.02
C THR A 120 2.45 -5.20 37.72
N THR A 121 2.23 -4.01 38.27
CA THR A 121 3.16 -3.42 39.25
C THR A 121 2.49 -3.37 40.61
N ARG A 122 3.09 -4.04 41.60
CA ARG A 122 2.58 -4.03 42.98
C ARG A 122 2.59 -2.60 43.54
N GLY A 123 1.48 -2.20 44.14
CA GLY A 123 1.33 -0.91 44.80
C GLY A 123 1.09 0.28 43.87
N TRP A 124 0.78 0.03 42.58
CA TRP A 124 0.34 1.08 41.66
C TRP A 124 -0.93 1.80 42.13
N SER A 125 -1.87 1.05 42.68
CA SER A 125 -3.04 1.56 43.40
C SER A 125 -3.35 0.66 44.61
N PRO A 126 -4.28 1.05 45.50
CA PRO A 126 -4.69 0.21 46.63
C PRO A 126 -5.18 -1.19 46.25
N GLU A 127 -5.72 -1.38 45.05
CA GLU A 127 -6.21 -2.69 44.58
C GLU A 127 -5.12 -3.55 43.93
N HIS A 128 -3.98 -2.97 43.52
CA HIS A 128 -2.83 -3.68 42.93
C HIS A 128 -1.96 -4.31 44.02
N THR A 129 -2.50 -5.34 44.66
CA THR A 129 -1.84 -6.05 45.78
C THR A 129 -0.99 -7.24 45.33
N GLU A 130 -1.20 -7.75 44.11
CA GLU A 130 -0.43 -8.85 43.53
C GLU A 130 1.06 -8.48 43.38
N GLU A 131 1.94 -9.49 43.41
CA GLU A 131 3.35 -9.29 43.14
C GLU A 131 3.58 -8.75 41.72
N THR A 132 4.58 -7.89 41.59
CA THR A 132 4.96 -7.31 40.29
C THR A 132 5.25 -8.43 39.29
N PHE A 133 4.60 -8.38 38.14
CA PHE A 133 4.77 -9.31 37.04
C PHE A 133 5.15 -8.56 35.76
N SER A 134 6.10 -9.12 35.02
CA SER A 134 6.61 -8.53 33.78
C SER A 134 6.23 -9.39 32.59
N ALA A 135 5.75 -8.77 31.51
CA ALA A 135 5.45 -9.44 30.25
C ALA A 135 6.70 -9.98 29.52
N ILE A 136 7.90 -9.81 30.08
CA ILE A 136 9.17 -10.34 29.54
C ILE A 136 9.14 -11.86 29.27
N GLY A 137 8.26 -12.62 29.92
CA GLY A 137 8.03 -14.04 29.60
C GLY A 137 7.59 -14.30 28.15
N TRP A 138 7.02 -13.28 27.49
CA TRP A 138 6.64 -13.31 26.07
C TRP A 138 7.81 -13.04 25.12
N ASP A 139 9.04 -12.95 25.62
CA ASP A 139 10.20 -12.74 24.77
C ASP A 139 10.37 -13.88 23.75
N ARG A 140 10.61 -13.52 22.50
CA ARG A 140 10.71 -14.39 21.32
C ARG A 140 9.46 -15.25 21.10
N TRP A 141 8.29 -14.65 21.22
CA TRP A 141 7.02 -15.24 20.81
C TRP A 141 6.52 -14.69 19.46
N ARG A 142 5.78 -15.53 18.72
CA ARG A 142 5.03 -15.17 17.52
C ARG A 142 3.54 -15.44 17.73
N LEU A 143 2.71 -14.41 17.68
CA LEU A 143 1.26 -14.53 17.84
C LEU A 143 0.60 -14.29 16.49
N ARG A 144 -0.28 -15.21 16.04
CA ARG A 144 -0.92 -15.09 14.72
C ARG A 144 -2.38 -15.49 14.70
N ASN A 145 -3.17 -14.81 13.88
CA ASN A 145 -4.58 -15.13 13.62
C ASN A 145 -5.48 -15.11 14.87
N LEU A 146 -5.26 -14.15 15.76
CA LEU A 146 -6.01 -13.99 17.00
C LEU A 146 -6.92 -12.76 16.94
N TYR A 147 -8.10 -12.86 17.56
CA TYR A 147 -8.95 -11.72 17.88
C TYR A 147 -8.92 -11.52 19.39
N VAL A 148 -8.48 -10.37 19.86
CA VAL A 148 -8.18 -10.14 21.26
C VAL A 148 -8.92 -8.89 21.76
N THR A 149 -9.65 -9.01 22.87
CA THR A 149 -10.58 -7.98 23.35
C THR A 149 -10.92 -8.10 24.84
N GLY A 150 -11.80 -7.24 25.35
CA GLY A 150 -12.48 -7.41 26.64
C GLY A 150 -11.76 -6.82 27.84
N GLY A 151 -10.51 -6.35 27.66
CA GLY A 151 -9.63 -5.85 28.70
C GLY A 151 -9.18 -4.39 28.52
N ASP A 152 -8.31 -3.99 29.43
CA ASP A 152 -7.62 -2.71 29.48
C ASP A 152 -6.65 -2.51 28.31
N GLY A 153 -5.78 -3.49 28.09
CA GLY A 153 -4.95 -3.61 26.90
C GLY A 153 -5.45 -4.71 25.98
N GLY A 154 -5.14 -4.60 24.69
CA GLY A 154 -5.12 -5.72 23.76
C GLY A 154 -3.80 -6.51 23.89
N LEU A 155 -3.17 -6.80 22.76
CA LEU A 155 -1.81 -7.35 22.65
C LEU A 155 -0.75 -6.29 22.99
N MET A 156 -0.75 -5.88 24.26
CA MET A 156 0.18 -4.92 24.85
C MET A 156 1.14 -5.65 25.80
N PHE A 157 2.45 -5.56 25.53
CA PHE A 157 3.48 -6.23 26.32
C PHE A 157 4.22 -5.22 27.20
N ASP A 158 3.75 -5.06 28.44
CA ASP A 158 4.41 -4.22 29.43
C ASP A 158 5.40 -5.05 30.26
N CYS A 159 6.70 -4.80 30.04
CA CYS A 159 7.76 -5.47 30.79
C CYS A 159 8.00 -4.87 32.19
N THR A 160 7.18 -3.90 32.59
CA THR A 160 7.11 -3.30 33.93
C THR A 160 8.47 -2.91 34.50
N ASN A 161 9.00 -3.68 35.43
CA ASN A 161 10.26 -3.43 36.14
C ASN A 161 11.48 -4.12 35.51
N ARG A 162 11.31 -4.86 34.39
CA ARG A 162 12.38 -5.59 33.71
C ARG A 162 12.70 -4.96 32.36
N VAL A 163 13.53 -3.91 32.40
CA VAL A 163 14.07 -3.23 31.23
C VAL A 163 15.19 -4.08 30.62
N GLU A 164 14.78 -5.04 29.81
CA GLU A 164 15.67 -6.04 29.21
C GLU A 164 15.43 -6.15 27.70
N PRO A 165 16.39 -6.73 26.94
CA PRO A 165 16.18 -7.02 25.52
C PRO A 165 14.92 -7.86 25.31
N PHE A 166 14.00 -7.41 24.46
CA PHE A 166 12.71 -8.05 24.20
C PHE A 166 12.37 -8.06 22.72
N THR A 167 11.74 -9.13 22.26
CA THR A 167 11.21 -9.26 20.90
C THR A 167 9.88 -10.01 20.91
N VAL A 168 8.89 -9.48 20.19
CA VAL A 168 7.67 -10.20 19.85
C VAL A 168 7.29 -9.93 18.40
N VAL A 169 6.67 -10.91 17.76
CA VAL A 169 6.09 -10.76 16.42
C VAL A 169 4.60 -11.05 16.49
N VAL A 170 3.77 -10.09 16.09
CA VAL A 170 2.32 -10.22 16.06
C VAL A 170 1.86 -10.08 14.62
N GLU A 171 1.15 -11.06 14.09
CA GLU A 171 0.71 -11.04 12.69
C GLU A 171 -0.76 -11.39 12.53
N ASP A 172 -1.45 -10.73 11.62
CA ASP A 172 -2.82 -11.08 11.26
C ASP A 172 -3.74 -11.12 12.50
N CYS A 173 -3.59 -10.16 13.41
CA CYS A 173 -4.39 -10.08 14.63
C CYS A 173 -5.36 -8.88 14.61
N VAL A 174 -6.51 -9.05 15.24
CA VAL A 174 -7.36 -7.93 15.68
C VAL A 174 -7.15 -7.80 17.18
N SER A 175 -6.84 -6.60 17.65
CA SER A 175 -6.45 -6.37 19.03
C SER A 175 -7.08 -5.08 19.54
N ILE A 176 -7.95 -5.23 20.53
CA ILE A 176 -8.81 -4.17 21.05
C ILE A 176 -8.58 -4.08 22.56
N GLY A 177 -8.21 -2.90 23.04
CA GLY A 177 -8.13 -2.59 24.48
C GLY A 177 -8.84 -1.28 24.79
N ARG A 178 -9.17 -1.07 26.07
CA ARG A 178 -9.58 0.25 26.56
C ARG A 178 -8.49 1.28 26.25
N ALA A 179 -7.32 1.11 26.86
CA ALA A 179 -6.19 2.03 26.79
C ALA A 179 -5.29 1.76 25.59
N PHE A 180 -4.95 0.50 25.33
CA PHE A 180 -3.96 0.17 24.31
C PHE A 180 -4.47 -0.88 23.35
N GLY A 181 -4.50 -0.57 22.05
CA GLY A 181 -4.80 -1.57 21.03
C GLY A 181 -3.70 -2.61 20.91
N GLY A 182 -2.44 -2.21 21.06
CA GLY A 182 -1.30 -3.12 21.19
C GLY A 182 0.01 -2.34 21.28
N GLY A 183 1.11 -3.07 21.48
CA GLY A 183 2.44 -2.46 21.54
C GLY A 183 3.31 -3.02 22.64
N VAL A 184 4.33 -2.25 23.04
CA VAL A 184 5.36 -2.66 24.00
C VAL A 184 5.75 -1.53 24.93
N ALA A 185 6.10 -1.86 26.18
CA ALA A 185 6.61 -0.91 27.16
C ALA A 185 7.69 -1.52 28.06
N SER A 186 8.52 -0.66 28.67
CA SER A 186 9.54 -1.05 29.66
C SER A 186 10.55 -2.08 29.15
N CYS A 187 10.95 -2.01 27.89
CA CYS A 187 11.90 -2.97 27.30
C CYS A 187 13.05 -2.28 26.55
N LEU A 188 14.03 -3.07 26.15
CA LEU A 188 15.05 -2.69 25.18
C LEU A 188 14.81 -3.46 23.89
N SER A 189 14.92 -2.78 22.75
CA SER A 189 14.77 -3.43 21.45
C SER A 189 16.00 -4.27 21.11
N ARG A 190 15.80 -5.34 20.32
CA ARG A 190 16.91 -6.09 19.73
C ARG A 190 17.14 -5.67 18.29
N PRO A 191 18.32 -5.10 17.99
CA PRO A 191 18.88 -4.95 16.67
C PRO A 191 18.46 -5.90 15.55
N ASP A 192 18.68 -7.19 15.76
CA ASP A 192 18.62 -8.23 14.73
C ASP A 192 17.35 -9.09 14.87
N GLU A 193 16.55 -8.78 15.90
CA GLU A 193 15.29 -9.42 16.25
C GLU A 193 14.26 -8.31 16.55
N PRO A 194 13.85 -7.50 15.55
CA PRO A 194 12.98 -6.35 15.78
C PRO A 194 11.61 -6.77 16.31
N ILE A 195 10.98 -5.88 17.08
CA ILE A 195 9.58 -6.05 17.49
C ILE A 195 8.70 -5.72 16.28
N VAL A 196 7.78 -6.62 15.91
CA VAL A 196 6.99 -6.50 14.67
C VAL A 196 5.51 -6.69 14.92
N PHE A 197 4.70 -5.80 14.38
CA PHE A 197 3.26 -5.97 14.20
C PHE A 197 2.95 -5.90 12.71
N ARG A 198 2.33 -6.94 12.15
CA ARG A 198 2.10 -7.06 10.70
C ARG A 198 0.65 -7.44 10.38
N ARG A 199 -0.01 -6.73 9.48
CA ARG A 199 -1.41 -6.96 9.09
C ARG A 199 -2.37 -6.98 10.31
N CYS A 200 -2.07 -6.15 11.30
CA CYS A 200 -2.85 -6.07 12.54
C CYS A 200 -3.85 -4.90 12.52
N LYS A 201 -5.00 -5.09 13.17
CA LYS A 201 -5.92 -4.00 13.53
C LYS A 201 -5.81 -3.73 15.02
N LEU A 202 -5.29 -2.57 15.38
CA LEU A 202 -5.05 -2.17 16.77
C LEU A 202 -6.05 -1.06 17.13
N TRP A 203 -6.84 -1.29 18.18
CA TRP A 203 -7.91 -0.38 18.61
C TRP A 203 -7.75 -0.01 20.08
N ALA A 204 -7.64 1.29 20.35
CA ALA A 204 -7.90 1.83 21.68
C ALA A 204 -9.29 2.45 21.71
N LEU A 205 -10.07 2.11 22.74
CA LEU A 205 -11.45 2.59 22.88
C LEU A 205 -11.55 3.89 23.69
N ASP A 206 -10.51 4.24 24.43
CA ASP A 206 -10.53 5.34 25.40
C ASP A 206 -9.81 6.59 24.89
N TRP A 207 -10.18 7.72 25.48
CA TRP A 207 -9.63 9.05 25.29
C TRP A 207 -8.69 9.48 26.44
N TRP A 208 -8.81 8.85 27.61
CA TRP A 208 -8.15 9.29 28.84
C TRP A 208 -6.69 8.80 28.97
N GLY A 209 -5.85 9.64 29.57
CA GLY A 209 -4.46 9.31 29.94
C GLY A 209 -3.52 9.09 28.75
N ASP A 210 -2.70 8.05 28.84
CA ASP A 210 -1.72 7.66 27.84
C ASP A 210 -2.27 6.70 26.77
N THR A 211 -3.59 6.50 26.70
CA THR A 211 -4.27 5.66 25.69
C THR A 211 -3.82 5.91 24.24
N ALA A 212 -3.65 4.84 23.46
CA ALA A 212 -3.27 4.90 22.05
C ALA A 212 -3.56 3.58 21.34
N ALA A 213 -3.86 3.63 20.04
CA ALA A 213 -4.06 2.40 19.27
C ALA A 213 -2.79 1.53 19.25
N ALA A 214 -1.64 2.15 18.99
CA ALA A 214 -0.32 1.57 19.17
C ALA A 214 0.47 2.38 20.21
N TYR A 215 1.04 1.70 21.21
CA TYR A 215 1.87 2.31 22.24
C TYR A 215 3.29 1.74 22.21
N VAL A 216 4.30 2.61 22.24
CA VAL A 216 5.71 2.21 22.24
C VAL A 216 6.48 2.95 23.33
N ARG A 217 7.04 2.22 24.30
CA ARG A 217 8.03 2.76 25.24
C ARG A 217 9.22 1.81 25.31
N VAL A 218 10.25 2.14 24.51
CA VAL A 218 11.56 1.50 24.58
C VAL A 218 12.50 2.41 25.35
N GLU A 219 13.20 1.85 26.31
CA GLU A 219 13.98 2.60 27.30
C GLU A 219 15.39 2.95 26.79
N ASN A 220 15.52 3.38 25.53
CA ASN A 220 16.81 3.79 24.99
C ASN A 220 17.29 5.09 25.65
N ALA A 221 18.57 5.14 26.01
CA ALA A 221 19.20 6.35 26.58
C ALA A 221 19.42 7.48 25.55
N ALA A 222 19.40 7.15 24.26
CA ALA A 222 19.54 8.08 23.13
C ALA A 222 18.76 7.56 21.92
N MET A 223 18.44 8.45 20.98
CA MET A 223 17.70 8.09 19.76
C MET A 223 18.43 6.99 18.96
N PRO A 224 17.83 5.80 18.76
CA PRO A 224 18.49 4.73 18.04
C PRO A 224 18.60 5.04 16.54
N GLN A 225 19.62 4.45 15.89
CA GLN A 225 19.88 4.62 14.47
C GLN A 225 18.93 3.84 13.56
N ARG A 226 18.17 2.89 14.13
CA ARG A 226 17.20 2.05 13.44
C ARG A 226 15.88 2.01 14.24
N PRO A 227 14.77 1.64 13.61
CA PRO A 227 13.51 1.41 14.31
C PRO A 227 13.64 0.33 15.39
N ASP A 228 13.06 0.60 16.56
CA ASP A 228 12.84 -0.36 17.63
C ASP A 228 11.65 -1.28 17.32
N VAL A 229 10.60 -0.72 16.74
CA VAL A 229 9.31 -1.38 16.46
C VAL A 229 8.90 -1.12 15.01
N LEU A 230 8.48 -2.18 14.33
CA LEU A 230 7.97 -2.15 12.95
C LEU A 230 6.47 -2.44 12.95
N PHE A 231 5.70 -1.54 12.35
CA PHE A 231 4.31 -1.77 12.00
C PHE A 231 4.17 -1.87 10.48
N GLU A 232 3.68 -3.00 9.98
CA GLU A 232 3.56 -3.26 8.54
C GLU A 232 2.12 -3.62 8.19
N ASP A 233 1.51 -2.95 7.23
CA ASP A 233 0.13 -3.22 6.79
C ASP A 233 -0.91 -3.13 7.94
N CYS A 234 -0.63 -2.33 8.96
CA CYS A 234 -1.47 -2.16 10.15
C CYS A 234 -2.53 -1.06 10.01
N VAL A 235 -3.67 -1.26 10.67
CA VAL A 235 -4.70 -0.23 10.91
C VAL A 235 -4.71 0.10 12.39
N MET A 236 -4.41 1.34 12.75
CA MET A 236 -4.30 1.82 14.12
C MET A 236 -5.38 2.87 14.39
N VAL A 237 -6.33 2.55 15.26
CA VAL A 237 -7.54 3.37 15.49
C VAL A 237 -7.69 3.71 16.96
N SER A 238 -7.85 5.01 17.24
CA SER A 238 -8.14 5.48 18.59
C SER A 238 -8.98 6.76 18.51
N PRO A 239 -9.84 7.05 19.49
CA PRO A 239 -10.35 8.40 19.60
C PRO A 239 -9.20 9.40 19.85
N GLN A 240 -8.17 9.05 20.64
CA GLN A 240 -7.09 9.94 21.11
C GLN A 240 -5.91 10.07 20.15
N CYS A 241 -5.21 8.98 19.82
CA CYS A 241 -4.12 8.98 18.83
C CYS A 241 -3.83 7.57 18.31
N ALA A 242 -3.35 7.49 17.08
CA ALA A 242 -3.05 6.22 16.44
C ALA A 242 -1.73 5.62 16.95
N LEU A 243 -0.70 6.45 17.17
CA LEU A 243 0.59 6.02 17.65
C LEU A 243 1.08 6.95 18.76
N LYS A 244 1.50 6.36 19.89
CA LYS A 244 2.08 7.10 21.00
C LYS A 244 3.40 6.50 21.45
N ALA A 245 4.33 7.35 21.86
CA ALA A 245 5.57 6.93 22.47
C ALA A 245 5.90 7.61 23.80
N GLY A 246 6.43 6.81 24.72
CA GLY A 246 6.84 7.24 26.06
C GLY A 246 5.69 7.35 27.06
N ASN A 247 5.99 7.84 28.28
CA ASN A 247 5.00 8.15 29.31
C ASN A 247 5.40 9.43 30.09
N TYR A 248 4.51 9.93 30.94
CA TYR A 248 4.76 11.07 31.82
C TYR A 248 5.97 10.81 32.74
N GLY A 249 6.91 11.75 32.77
CA GLY A 249 8.13 11.66 33.57
C GLY A 249 9.26 10.82 32.95
N TYR A 250 9.03 10.20 31.79
CA TYR A 250 10.06 9.40 31.11
C TYR A 250 10.86 10.26 30.14
N HIS A 251 12.16 9.97 30.06
CA HIS A 251 13.14 10.70 29.24
C HIS A 251 13.93 9.76 28.33
N THR A 252 13.27 8.72 27.85
CA THR A 252 13.85 7.69 26.98
C THR A 252 13.38 7.86 25.54
N PHE A 253 14.15 7.30 24.61
CA PHE A 253 13.97 7.53 23.19
C PHE A 253 13.40 6.29 22.50
N SER A 254 12.47 6.49 21.57
CA SER A 254 11.90 5.41 20.76
C SER A 254 11.88 5.81 19.29
N ARG A 255 12.27 4.88 18.41
CA ARG A 255 12.16 5.01 16.96
C ARG A 255 11.22 3.97 16.41
N VAL A 256 10.23 4.39 15.64
CA VAL A 256 9.16 3.51 15.12
C VAL A 256 9.12 3.62 13.61
N ARG A 257 8.93 2.50 12.90
CA ARG A 257 8.63 2.51 11.46
C ARG A 257 7.22 2.03 11.20
N THR A 258 6.50 2.74 10.33
CA THR A 258 5.21 2.32 9.79
C THR A 258 5.33 2.16 8.28
N GLU A 259 4.87 1.04 7.75
CA GLU A 259 4.92 0.74 6.33
C GLU A 259 3.55 0.25 5.84
N ARG A 260 2.98 0.91 4.84
CA ARG A 260 1.61 0.62 4.34
C ARG A 260 0.54 0.67 5.44
N CYS A 261 0.70 1.57 6.40
CA CYS A 261 -0.19 1.68 7.55
C CYS A 261 -1.31 2.72 7.35
N ARG A 262 -2.39 2.56 8.13
CA ARG A 262 -3.46 3.56 8.31
C ARG A 262 -3.50 3.97 9.78
N LEU A 263 -3.13 5.22 10.06
CA LEU A 263 -3.11 5.81 11.40
C LEU A 263 -4.31 6.74 11.55
N ILE A 264 -5.29 6.35 12.35
CA ILE A 264 -6.59 6.99 12.44
C ILE A 264 -6.86 7.46 13.88
N ALA A 265 -6.87 8.77 14.08
CA ALA A 265 -7.39 9.42 15.27
C ALA A 265 -8.80 9.96 15.00
N LEU A 266 -9.81 9.45 15.72
CA LEU A 266 -11.22 9.71 15.39
C LEU A 266 -11.73 11.07 15.89
N ASN A 267 -11.03 11.75 16.78
CA ASN A 267 -11.45 13.07 17.25
C ASN A 267 -10.87 14.21 16.38
N PHE A 268 -11.73 14.75 15.52
CA PHE A 268 -11.45 15.88 14.62
C PHE A 268 -11.83 17.26 15.18
N SER A 269 -12.01 17.40 16.51
CA SER A 269 -12.61 18.58 17.15
C SER A 269 -12.22 19.92 16.53
N GLN A 270 -13.13 20.90 16.62
CA GLN A 270 -12.85 22.27 16.20
C GLN A 270 -11.61 22.82 16.93
N PRO A 271 -10.87 23.77 16.32
CA PRO A 271 -9.68 24.36 16.92
C PRO A 271 -9.90 24.96 18.32
N GLN A 272 -11.12 25.37 18.62
CA GLN A 272 -11.53 25.95 19.90
C GLN A 272 -12.09 24.92 20.90
N GLY A 273 -12.10 23.61 20.57
CA GLY A 273 -12.59 22.53 21.42
C GLY A 273 -11.49 21.79 22.18
N THR A 274 -11.66 20.48 22.38
CA THR A 274 -10.66 19.57 22.96
C THR A 274 -10.10 18.61 21.90
N PRO A 275 -9.36 19.12 20.88
CA PRO A 275 -8.78 18.28 19.86
C PRO A 275 -7.70 17.36 20.41
N THR A 276 -7.42 16.28 19.66
CA THR A 276 -6.28 15.42 19.95
C THR A 276 -5.01 16.24 19.88
N ASP A 277 -4.03 15.92 20.74
CA ASP A 277 -2.71 16.54 20.62
C ASP A 277 -1.99 16.12 19.33
N GLY A 278 -2.40 15.05 18.64
CA GLY A 278 -1.87 14.64 17.33
C GLY A 278 -2.24 13.19 17.00
N ILE A 279 -2.16 12.82 15.72
CA ILE A 279 -2.31 11.42 15.26
C ILE A 279 -1.14 10.57 15.78
N ILE A 280 0.06 11.15 15.77
CA ILE A 280 1.30 10.61 16.33
C ILE A 280 1.72 11.50 17.49
N GLN A 281 1.95 10.90 18.66
CA GLN A 281 2.26 11.64 19.88
C GLN A 281 3.53 11.15 20.57
N SER A 282 4.37 12.08 21.01
CA SER A 282 5.31 11.85 22.12
C SER A 282 4.64 12.27 23.42
N VAL A 283 4.79 11.53 24.52
CA VAL A 283 4.13 11.90 25.78
C VAL A 283 4.83 13.07 26.45
N GLN A 284 6.11 12.93 26.79
CA GLN A 284 6.81 13.92 27.62
C GLN A 284 7.35 15.11 26.81
N HIS A 285 8.01 14.87 25.67
CA HIS A 285 8.68 15.88 24.86
C HIS A 285 8.92 15.34 23.44
N GLY A 286 8.76 16.17 22.40
CA GLY A 286 8.85 15.71 21.00
C GLY A 286 10.15 14.97 20.63
N LYS A 287 11.31 15.45 21.09
CA LYS A 287 12.64 14.87 20.79
C LYS A 287 12.82 13.39 21.14
N TYR A 288 11.95 12.84 21.99
CA TYR A 288 12.01 11.45 22.42
C TYR A 288 11.43 10.47 21.40
N LEU A 289 10.78 10.95 20.34
CA LEU A 289 10.19 10.12 19.29
C LEU A 289 10.80 10.44 17.93
N HIS A 290 11.18 9.39 17.20
CA HIS A 290 11.38 9.45 15.75
C HIS A 290 10.46 8.46 15.04
N VAL A 291 9.79 8.88 13.97
CA VAL A 291 8.91 8.00 13.17
C VAL A 291 9.30 7.96 11.70
N GLU A 292 9.50 6.76 11.17
CA GLU A 292 9.70 6.53 9.74
C GLU A 292 8.37 6.13 9.10
N LEU A 293 7.88 6.92 8.16
CA LEU A 293 6.60 6.72 7.49
C LEU A 293 6.84 6.30 6.04
N ALA A 294 6.49 5.05 5.70
CA ALA A 294 6.54 4.54 4.34
C ALA A 294 5.12 4.17 3.87
N ASP A 295 4.68 4.71 2.73
CA ASP A 295 3.36 4.41 2.13
C ASP A 295 2.18 4.49 3.13
N THR A 296 2.23 5.45 4.05
CA THR A 296 1.34 5.50 5.22
C THR A 296 0.31 6.62 5.09
N THR A 297 -0.96 6.29 5.39
CA THR A 297 -2.06 7.26 5.43
C THR A 297 -2.40 7.64 6.87
N LEU A 298 -2.45 8.94 7.15
CA LEU A 298 -2.78 9.52 8.45
C LEU A 298 -4.12 10.26 8.38
N MET A 299 -4.93 10.16 9.44
CA MET A 299 -6.26 10.76 9.52
C MET A 299 -6.52 11.24 10.94
N GLY A 300 -6.81 12.53 11.16
CA GLY A 300 -7.12 13.08 12.48
C GLY A 300 -7.13 14.61 12.56
N TYR A 301 -7.07 15.21 13.76
CA TYR A 301 -7.04 16.67 13.89
C TYR A 301 -5.77 17.28 13.29
N LYS A 302 -4.58 16.85 13.74
CA LYS A 302 -3.25 17.26 13.23
C LYS A 302 -2.26 16.10 13.29
N VAL A 303 -1.14 16.19 12.57
CA VAL A 303 -0.19 15.05 12.45
C VAL A 303 0.56 14.76 13.74
N PHE A 304 1.32 15.73 14.26
CA PHE A 304 2.23 15.54 15.39
C PHE A 304 1.75 16.24 16.67
N GLY A 305 2.04 15.62 17.81
CA GLY A 305 1.65 16.08 19.14
C GLY A 305 2.63 15.76 20.24
N SER A 306 2.68 16.63 21.24
CA SER A 306 3.30 16.34 22.54
C SER A 306 2.26 16.51 23.62
N ALA A 307 2.09 15.53 24.52
CA ALA A 307 1.01 15.54 25.51
C ALA A 307 1.32 16.47 26.71
N VAL A 308 2.57 16.45 27.19
CA VAL A 308 3.02 17.25 28.35
C VAL A 308 3.61 18.57 27.88
N ASN A 309 4.77 18.54 27.22
CA ASN A 309 5.43 19.75 26.70
C ASN A 309 4.93 20.05 25.28
N LYS A 310 3.70 20.59 25.17
CA LYS A 310 2.95 20.72 23.90
C LYS A 310 3.70 21.51 22.82
N GLU A 311 4.46 22.50 23.22
CA GLU A 311 5.30 23.36 22.37
C GLU A 311 6.41 22.59 21.63
N THR A 312 6.78 21.42 22.13
CA THR A 312 7.87 20.60 21.58
C THR A 312 7.39 19.62 20.51
N ALA A 313 6.13 19.67 20.09
CA ALA A 313 5.59 18.76 19.08
C ALA A 313 6.37 18.78 17.75
N ALA A 314 6.96 19.93 17.40
CA ALA A 314 7.81 20.09 16.22
C ALA A 314 9.17 19.36 16.33
N ASP A 315 9.58 18.96 17.54
CA ASP A 315 10.83 18.24 17.79
C ASP A 315 10.70 16.72 17.54
N ILE A 316 9.48 16.23 17.24
CA ILE A 316 9.31 14.84 16.81
C ILE A 316 10.05 14.66 15.49
N GLY A 317 11.06 13.80 15.50
CA GLY A 317 11.79 13.45 14.29
C GLY A 317 10.92 12.61 13.36
N TYR A 318 11.00 12.84 12.05
CA TYR A 318 10.34 11.98 11.09
C TYR A 318 11.09 11.86 9.77
N THR A 319 10.85 10.75 9.08
CA THR A 319 11.24 10.54 7.68
C THR A 319 10.04 10.05 6.89
N VAL A 320 10.00 10.38 5.60
CA VAL A 320 8.92 9.98 4.68
C VAL A 320 9.51 9.25 3.48
N GLU A 321 8.85 8.18 3.07
CA GLU A 321 9.20 7.35 1.92
C GLU A 321 7.91 6.96 1.17
N GLY A 322 7.91 7.04 -0.16
CA GLY A 322 6.75 6.68 -0.97
C GLY A 322 5.51 7.55 -0.69
N SER A 323 4.34 6.93 -0.64
CA SER A 323 3.05 7.61 -0.51
C SER A 323 2.68 7.93 0.95
N VAL A 324 3.23 9.00 1.51
CA VAL A 324 2.79 9.49 2.83
C VAL A 324 1.75 10.58 2.66
N ARG A 325 0.54 10.36 3.18
CA ARG A 325 -0.60 11.28 2.99
C ARG A 325 -1.41 11.50 4.26
N ALA A 326 -1.91 12.71 4.47
CA ALA A 326 -2.60 13.10 5.70
C ALA A 326 -3.93 13.82 5.44
N TYR A 327 -5.02 13.30 5.99
CA TYR A 327 -6.30 13.99 6.12
C TYR A 327 -6.40 14.63 7.50
N VAL A 328 -6.13 15.94 7.56
CA VAL A 328 -6.16 16.72 8.80
C VAL A 328 -7.21 17.82 8.75
N GLN A 329 -7.56 18.35 9.93
CA GLN A 329 -8.47 19.49 10.05
C GLN A 329 -8.00 20.66 9.17
N PHE A 330 -8.93 21.41 8.57
CA PHE A 330 -8.64 22.34 7.47
C PHE A 330 -7.67 23.50 7.79
N GLN A 331 -7.52 23.86 9.07
CA GLN A 331 -6.61 24.90 9.55
C GLN A 331 -5.26 24.34 10.01
N GLN A 332 -5.11 23.02 10.10
CA GLN A 332 -3.87 22.39 10.52
C GLN A 332 -2.93 22.22 9.32
N GLU A 333 -1.65 22.44 9.53
CA GLU A 333 -0.62 22.20 8.52
C GLU A 333 -0.36 20.71 8.32
N VAL A 334 0.14 20.36 7.15
CA VAL A 334 0.65 19.03 6.83
C VAL A 334 2.19 19.12 6.78
N PRO A 335 2.93 18.30 7.55
CA PRO A 335 4.38 18.33 7.56
C PRO A 335 5.00 18.10 6.18
N LYS A 336 6.22 18.61 6.00
CA LYS A 336 6.97 18.55 4.73
C LYS A 336 7.11 17.10 4.24
N GLY A 337 6.87 16.90 2.94
CA GLY A 337 7.00 15.59 2.30
C GLY A 337 5.80 14.66 2.47
N MET A 338 4.74 15.12 3.15
CA MET A 338 3.44 14.42 3.18
C MET A 338 2.43 15.14 2.28
N LEU A 339 1.58 14.38 1.59
CA LEU A 339 0.51 14.93 0.76
C LEU A 339 -0.75 15.23 1.60
N ARG A 340 -1.27 16.45 1.52
CA ARG A 340 -2.58 16.77 2.11
C ARG A 340 -3.71 16.10 1.33
N ILE A 341 -4.54 15.33 2.02
CA ILE A 341 -5.79 14.80 1.45
C ILE A 341 -6.86 15.90 1.56
N GLY A 342 -7.36 16.37 0.42
CA GLY A 342 -8.34 17.48 0.35
C GLY A 342 -9.82 17.08 0.48
N HIS A 343 -10.13 15.80 0.65
CA HIS A 343 -11.49 15.25 0.72
C HIS A 343 -11.56 14.13 1.76
N TRP A 344 -12.76 13.74 2.15
CA TRP A 344 -12.95 12.64 3.10
C TRP A 344 -12.31 11.33 2.57
N PRO A 345 -11.36 10.72 3.29
CA PRO A 345 -10.64 9.53 2.84
C PRO A 345 -11.50 8.27 3.09
N ALA A 346 -12.50 8.05 2.22
CA ALA A 346 -13.48 6.99 2.38
C ALA A 346 -12.85 5.58 2.41
N ASP A 347 -11.79 5.35 1.63
CA ASP A 347 -10.97 4.14 1.62
C ASP A 347 -10.27 3.88 2.97
N THR A 348 -9.71 4.93 3.56
CA THR A 348 -9.08 4.87 4.89
C THR A 348 -10.11 4.61 5.96
N PHE A 349 -11.27 5.28 5.89
CA PHE A 349 -12.35 5.09 6.85
C PHE A 349 -13.01 3.70 6.72
N ALA A 350 -13.11 3.15 5.51
CA ALA A 350 -13.61 1.80 5.30
C ALA A 350 -12.73 0.74 5.98
N ALA A 351 -11.44 1.02 6.18
CA ALA A 351 -10.53 0.13 6.89
C ALA A 351 -10.85 -0.04 8.39
N LEU A 352 -11.69 0.83 8.96
CA LEU A 352 -12.19 0.71 10.33
C LEU A 352 -13.00 -0.58 10.53
N VAL A 353 -13.80 -0.99 9.55
CA VAL A 353 -14.59 -2.20 9.67
C VAL A 353 -13.63 -3.39 9.73
N PRO A 354 -13.62 -4.24 10.78
CA PRO A 354 -12.85 -5.48 10.78
C PRO A 354 -13.24 -6.24 9.53
N LEU A 355 -12.28 -6.49 8.63
CA LEU A 355 -12.59 -7.15 7.36
C LEU A 355 -13.29 -8.48 7.69
N PRO A 356 -14.45 -8.81 7.10
CA PRO A 356 -14.86 -10.20 7.04
C PRO A 356 -13.72 -10.92 6.29
N ARG A 357 -12.92 -11.72 7.00
CA ARG A 357 -11.79 -12.39 6.37
C ARG A 357 -12.27 -13.34 5.28
N PRO A 358 -11.47 -13.55 4.23
CA PRO A 358 -11.86 -14.34 3.08
C PRO A 358 -12.20 -15.76 3.53
N VAL A 359 -13.41 -16.21 3.19
CA VAL A 359 -13.70 -17.64 3.06
C VAL A 359 -12.69 -18.16 2.04
N SER A 360 -11.70 -18.92 2.52
CA SER A 360 -10.75 -19.75 1.78
C SER A 360 -10.53 -19.38 0.30
N ARG A 361 -9.29 -19.01 -0.06
CA ARG A 361 -8.72 -19.32 -1.38
C ARG A 361 -8.82 -20.84 -1.59
N ARG A 362 -9.98 -21.35 -1.97
CA ARG A 362 -10.09 -22.66 -2.59
C ARG A 362 -9.40 -22.49 -3.93
N ILE A 363 -8.21 -23.07 -4.02
CA ILE A 363 -7.68 -23.57 -5.29
C ILE A 363 -8.88 -24.23 -5.98
N SER A 364 -9.25 -23.68 -7.12
CA SER A 364 -10.40 -24.11 -7.91
C SER A 364 -10.24 -25.58 -8.23
N ALA A 365 -10.97 -26.44 -7.52
CA ALA A 365 -11.24 -27.78 -8.02
C ALA A 365 -12.16 -27.62 -9.26
N PRO A 366 -11.79 -28.16 -10.42
CA PRO A 366 -12.62 -28.04 -11.61
C PRO A 366 -13.85 -28.95 -11.46
N GLY A 367 -15.04 -28.35 -11.41
CA GLY A 367 -16.29 -29.10 -11.53
C GLY A 367 -17.38 -28.67 -10.55
N ALA A 368 -18.03 -27.54 -10.83
CA ALA A 368 -19.39 -27.29 -10.36
C ALA A 368 -20.10 -26.37 -11.37
N GLN A 369 -20.81 -26.99 -12.31
CA GLN A 369 -21.81 -26.30 -13.12
C GLN A 369 -23.03 -26.02 -12.23
N GLY A 370 -23.47 -24.76 -12.16
CA GLY A 370 -24.65 -24.40 -11.37
C GLY A 370 -25.15 -22.98 -11.62
N SER A 371 -26.19 -22.89 -12.44
CA SER A 371 -27.30 -21.92 -12.49
C SER A 371 -27.00 -20.41 -12.58
N GLY A 372 -27.32 -19.86 -13.77
CA GLY A 372 -27.39 -18.46 -14.12
C GLY A 372 -28.10 -17.54 -13.12
N GLN A 373 -27.32 -16.61 -12.57
CA GLN A 373 -27.79 -15.27 -12.24
C GLN A 373 -27.33 -14.34 -13.35
N ALA A 374 -28.20 -13.43 -13.77
CA ALA A 374 -27.88 -12.39 -14.75
C ALA A 374 -26.79 -11.49 -14.17
N VAL A 375 -25.53 -11.81 -14.49
CA VAL A 375 -24.36 -11.00 -14.18
C VAL A 375 -24.53 -9.69 -14.94
N THR A 376 -24.79 -8.61 -14.22
CA THR A 376 -24.61 -7.26 -14.76
C THR A 376 -23.24 -7.21 -15.44
N PRO A 377 -23.14 -6.77 -16.71
CA PRO A 377 -21.88 -6.87 -17.42
C PRO A 377 -20.83 -5.93 -16.80
N SER A 378 -19.98 -6.48 -15.92
CA SER A 378 -18.84 -5.78 -15.35
C SER A 378 -17.80 -5.49 -16.44
N PRO A 379 -17.04 -4.38 -16.31
CA PRO A 379 -15.88 -4.12 -17.15
C PRO A 379 -14.83 -5.23 -17.01
N PRO A 380 -13.84 -5.31 -17.92
CA PRO A 380 -12.74 -6.26 -17.80
C PRO A 380 -12.01 -6.08 -16.46
N ALA A 381 -11.85 -7.16 -15.69
CA ALA A 381 -11.10 -7.17 -14.44
C ALA A 381 -9.70 -7.79 -14.65
N PRO A 382 -8.67 -7.30 -13.94
CA PRO A 382 -7.33 -7.88 -14.03
C PRO A 382 -7.31 -9.30 -13.42
N LEU A 383 -6.39 -10.14 -13.90
CA LEU A 383 -6.20 -11.52 -13.42
C LEU A 383 -5.64 -11.58 -11.99
N SER A 384 -4.98 -10.52 -11.55
CA SER A 384 -4.39 -10.35 -10.22
C SER A 384 -4.30 -8.88 -9.86
N ALA A 385 -3.99 -8.58 -8.60
CA ALA A 385 -3.61 -7.22 -8.22
C ALA A 385 -2.44 -6.72 -9.09
N PRO A 386 -2.43 -5.44 -9.48
CA PRO A 386 -1.31 -4.85 -10.23
C PRO A 386 0.01 -4.98 -9.48
N SER A 387 1.10 -5.19 -10.22
CA SER A 387 2.45 -5.39 -9.65
C SER A 387 3.38 -4.22 -9.98
N LEU A 388 4.23 -3.81 -9.03
CA LEU A 388 5.32 -2.86 -9.26
C LEU A 388 6.32 -3.41 -10.30
N VAL A 389 6.74 -2.55 -11.24
CA VAL A 389 7.68 -2.87 -12.32
C VAL A 389 8.95 -2.04 -12.22
N ARG A 390 8.83 -0.75 -11.94
CA ARG A 390 9.96 0.18 -11.76
C ARG A 390 9.64 1.20 -10.69
N THR A 391 10.65 1.57 -9.92
CA THR A 391 10.62 2.72 -9.02
C THR A 391 11.22 3.94 -9.69
N ASN A 392 10.81 5.14 -9.30
CA ASN A 392 11.37 6.41 -9.78
C ASN A 392 11.34 6.55 -11.32
N MET A 393 10.21 6.18 -11.91
CA MET A 393 10.01 6.16 -13.36
C MET A 393 8.59 6.61 -13.68
N CYS A 394 8.48 7.56 -14.61
CA CYS A 394 7.20 8.17 -14.98
C CYS A 394 6.50 7.40 -16.11
N GLU A 395 7.18 7.11 -17.22
CA GLU A 395 6.54 6.57 -18.43
C GLU A 395 7.30 5.38 -19.02
N VAL A 396 6.56 4.39 -19.49
CA VAL A 396 7.09 3.30 -20.30
C VAL A 396 6.15 2.96 -21.46
N SER A 397 6.70 2.55 -22.60
CA SER A 397 5.94 2.03 -23.73
C SER A 397 6.29 0.55 -23.99
N PRO A 398 5.35 -0.39 -23.78
CA PRO A 398 5.60 -1.80 -24.00
C PRO A 398 5.48 -2.19 -25.48
N PHE A 399 6.41 -3.01 -25.97
CA PHE A 399 6.37 -3.51 -27.35
C PHE A 399 6.93 -4.93 -27.49
N VAL A 400 6.53 -5.62 -28.55
CA VAL A 400 7.02 -6.97 -28.86
C VAL A 400 8.05 -6.89 -29.99
N TRP A 401 9.28 -7.31 -29.69
CA TRP A 401 10.38 -7.38 -30.65
C TRP A 401 10.86 -8.82 -30.78
N LYS A 402 10.78 -9.37 -32.00
CA LYS A 402 11.19 -10.76 -32.32
C LYS A 402 10.62 -11.80 -31.32
N GLY A 403 9.34 -11.63 -30.95
CA GLY A 403 8.62 -12.55 -30.05
C GLY A 403 8.86 -12.33 -28.56
N ARG A 404 9.71 -11.37 -28.17
CA ARG A 404 10.02 -11.03 -26.78
C ARG A 404 9.43 -9.68 -26.39
N LEU A 405 8.98 -9.58 -25.14
CA LEU A 405 8.42 -8.35 -24.58
C LEU A 405 9.54 -7.42 -24.09
N HIS A 406 9.47 -6.16 -24.51
CA HIS A 406 10.40 -5.11 -24.14
C HIS A 406 9.64 -3.89 -23.60
N LEU A 407 10.34 -3.04 -22.85
CA LEU A 407 9.88 -1.72 -22.44
C LEU A 407 10.82 -0.66 -23.03
N LEU A 408 10.23 0.36 -23.64
CA LEU A 408 10.88 1.64 -23.84
C LEU A 408 10.68 2.47 -22.57
N GLU A 409 11.75 2.74 -21.83
CA GLU A 409 11.78 3.56 -20.62
C GLU A 409 12.18 5.00 -20.97
N CYS A 410 11.39 5.97 -20.50
CA CYS A 410 11.70 7.40 -20.63
C CYS A 410 12.45 7.89 -19.37
N HIS A 411 13.78 7.92 -19.43
CA HIS A 411 14.61 8.38 -18.30
C HIS A 411 14.64 9.90 -18.28
N ARG A 412 14.14 10.51 -17.19
CA ARG A 412 14.17 11.95 -16.95
C ARG A 412 14.12 12.30 -15.45
N PRO A 413 14.66 13.46 -15.02
CA PRO A 413 14.44 13.98 -13.67
C PRO A 413 12.97 14.31 -13.41
N SER A 414 12.49 14.14 -12.16
CA SER A 414 11.09 14.36 -11.78
C SER A 414 10.66 15.83 -11.80
N SER A 415 11.58 16.77 -11.55
CA SER A 415 11.33 18.21 -11.46
C SER A 415 11.90 19.02 -12.63
N GLY A 416 12.14 18.36 -13.78
CA GLY A 416 12.90 18.94 -14.88
C GLY A 416 14.42 18.92 -14.61
N GLY A 417 15.20 19.07 -15.67
CA GLY A 417 16.66 19.00 -15.63
C GLY A 417 17.28 19.36 -16.96
N ARG A 418 18.57 19.09 -17.12
CA ARG A 418 19.35 19.42 -18.32
C ARG A 418 19.17 18.35 -19.39
N ARG A 419 19.34 18.75 -20.65
CA ARG A 419 19.17 17.90 -21.84
C ARG A 419 19.87 16.54 -21.74
N GLU A 420 21.07 16.49 -21.19
CA GLU A 420 21.89 15.28 -21.10
C GLU A 420 21.36 14.28 -20.07
N GLU A 421 20.44 14.69 -19.21
CA GLU A 421 19.78 13.86 -18.20
C GLU A 421 18.55 13.12 -18.76
N TYR A 422 18.19 13.37 -20.02
CA TYR A 422 17.08 12.73 -20.70
C TYR A 422 17.60 11.68 -21.68
N ALA A 423 17.07 10.46 -21.61
CA ALA A 423 17.39 9.40 -22.55
C ALA A 423 16.25 8.40 -22.71
N LEU A 424 16.23 7.76 -23.88
CA LEU A 424 15.35 6.63 -24.16
C LEU A 424 16.14 5.33 -24.01
N VAL A 425 15.58 4.39 -23.23
CA VAL A 425 16.23 3.12 -22.93
C VAL A 425 15.30 1.97 -23.30
N ILE A 426 15.79 1.01 -24.08
CA ILE A 426 15.06 -0.23 -24.32
C ILE A 426 15.57 -1.29 -23.36
N ARG A 427 14.65 -1.96 -22.69
CA ARG A 427 14.96 -3.07 -21.79
C ARG A 427 14.13 -4.29 -22.11
N ASP A 428 14.78 -5.45 -22.06
CA ASP A 428 14.08 -6.73 -22.15
C ASP A 428 13.39 -7.05 -20.80
N VAL A 429 12.09 -7.37 -20.85
CA VAL A 429 11.28 -7.55 -19.64
C VAL A 429 11.63 -8.83 -18.89
N GLU A 430 12.05 -9.87 -19.60
CA GLU A 430 12.34 -11.18 -19.01
C GLU A 430 13.68 -11.19 -18.28
N THR A 431 14.70 -10.58 -18.87
CA THR A 431 16.08 -10.58 -18.35
C THR A 431 16.41 -9.33 -17.51
N GLY A 432 15.65 -8.26 -17.67
CA GLY A 432 15.95 -6.95 -17.06
C GLY A 432 17.15 -6.23 -17.69
N GLN A 433 17.77 -6.79 -18.74
CA GLN A 433 18.95 -6.21 -19.37
C GLN A 433 18.59 -5.01 -20.26
N GLU A 434 19.39 -3.96 -20.14
CA GLU A 434 19.38 -2.84 -21.08
C GLU A 434 19.88 -3.32 -22.44
N VAL A 435 19.07 -3.11 -23.48
CA VAL A 435 19.33 -3.56 -24.86
C VAL A 435 19.86 -2.41 -25.71
N SER A 436 19.37 -1.19 -25.48
CA SER A 436 19.75 0.01 -26.23
C SER A 436 19.51 1.27 -25.42
N ARG A 437 20.32 2.30 -25.67
CA ARG A 437 20.17 3.66 -25.14
C ARG A 437 20.43 4.68 -26.24
N PHE A 438 19.52 5.61 -26.43
CA PHE A 438 19.55 6.60 -27.52
C PHE A 438 18.65 7.80 -27.18
N GLY A 439 18.59 8.80 -28.07
CA GLY A 439 17.64 9.91 -27.94
C GLY A 439 17.95 10.84 -26.76
N GLU A 440 19.20 11.29 -26.62
CA GLU A 440 19.56 12.33 -25.64
C GLU A 440 18.70 13.60 -25.83
N GLY A 441 18.07 14.07 -24.75
CA GLY A 441 17.15 15.20 -24.81
C GLY A 441 15.73 14.85 -25.25
N TYR A 442 15.34 13.57 -25.25
CA TYR A 442 14.00 13.13 -25.64
C TYR A 442 13.33 12.27 -24.56
N SER A 443 12.01 12.40 -24.44
CA SER A 443 11.15 11.65 -23.49
C SER A 443 9.71 11.58 -24.02
N LEU A 444 8.74 11.24 -23.17
CA LEU A 444 7.30 11.25 -23.49
C LEU A 444 6.96 10.35 -24.70
N ALA A 445 7.65 9.21 -24.75
CA ALA A 445 7.82 8.47 -25.99
C ALA A 445 6.95 7.20 -26.06
N CYS A 446 6.54 6.84 -27.28
CA CYS A 446 5.95 5.53 -27.56
C CYS A 446 6.78 4.71 -28.54
N ALA A 447 6.64 3.38 -28.47
CA ALA A 447 7.26 2.42 -29.35
C ALA A 447 6.23 1.74 -30.27
N PHE A 448 6.55 1.62 -31.56
CA PHE A 448 5.70 0.93 -32.53
C PHE A 448 6.55 0.07 -33.48
N VAL A 449 6.25 -1.23 -33.52
CA VAL A 449 6.95 -2.19 -34.39
C VAL A 449 6.10 -2.49 -35.61
N TRP A 450 6.68 -2.26 -36.80
CA TRP A 450 6.03 -2.58 -38.06
C TRP A 450 7.02 -3.09 -39.10
N ARG A 451 6.69 -4.24 -39.71
CA ARG A 451 7.51 -4.92 -40.74
C ARG A 451 8.98 -5.08 -40.31
N GLY A 452 9.20 -5.54 -39.09
CA GLY A 452 10.54 -5.83 -38.56
C GLY A 452 11.40 -4.61 -38.23
N LYS A 453 10.84 -3.39 -38.26
CA LYS A 453 11.53 -2.15 -37.87
C LYS A 453 10.81 -1.51 -36.69
N LEU A 454 11.58 -1.13 -35.67
CA LEU A 454 11.08 -0.38 -34.53
C LEU A 454 11.08 1.12 -34.90
N ARG A 455 10.00 1.80 -34.56
CA ARG A 455 9.88 3.25 -34.60
C ARG A 455 9.52 3.74 -33.22
N VAL A 456 10.18 4.80 -32.78
CA VAL A 456 9.94 5.45 -31.50
C VAL A 456 9.59 6.89 -31.78
N PHE A 457 8.48 7.38 -31.23
CA PHE A 457 8.03 8.76 -31.38
C PHE A 457 8.17 9.43 -30.03
N ALA A 458 8.97 10.50 -29.95
CA ALA A 458 9.35 11.11 -28.69
C ALA A 458 9.36 12.64 -28.81
N SER A 459 9.08 13.31 -27.70
CA SER A 459 9.09 14.76 -27.64
C SER A 459 10.47 15.29 -27.29
N ARG A 460 10.90 16.33 -28.00
CA ARG A 460 12.20 16.96 -27.80
C ARG A 460 12.16 17.97 -26.65
N PHE A 461 13.05 17.80 -25.68
CA PHE A 461 13.27 18.76 -24.59
C PHE A 461 14.28 19.83 -25.03
N GLU A 462 13.81 21.07 -25.19
CA GLU A 462 14.63 22.21 -25.58
C GLU A 462 14.03 23.51 -25.04
N GLY A 463 14.87 24.42 -24.52
CA GLY A 463 14.41 25.68 -23.94
C GLY A 463 13.52 25.50 -22.70
N ASP A 464 13.85 24.52 -21.85
CA ASP A 464 13.09 24.13 -20.66
C ASP A 464 11.63 23.71 -20.92
N ASN A 465 11.33 23.23 -22.13
CA ASN A 465 10.00 22.73 -22.48
C ASN A 465 10.04 21.64 -23.57
N TRP A 466 8.87 21.04 -23.83
CA TRP A 466 8.65 20.03 -24.85
C TRP A 466 8.19 20.66 -26.16
N ASN A 467 8.68 20.19 -27.30
CA ASN A 467 8.56 20.92 -28.56
C ASN A 467 7.85 20.12 -29.65
N ASP A 468 8.61 19.37 -30.44
CA ASP A 468 8.15 18.61 -31.59
C ASP A 468 8.00 17.11 -31.26
N VAL A 469 7.36 16.36 -32.16
CA VAL A 469 7.44 14.90 -32.16
C VAL A 469 8.52 14.47 -33.15
N THR A 470 9.58 13.86 -32.65
CA THR A 470 10.66 13.27 -33.44
C THR A 470 10.51 11.76 -33.50
N MET A 471 10.59 11.20 -34.71
CA MET A 471 10.66 9.76 -34.93
C MET A 471 12.12 9.30 -34.94
N PHE A 472 12.43 8.30 -34.13
CA PHE A 472 13.62 7.46 -34.22
C PHE A 472 13.25 6.12 -34.84
N ALA A 473 14.10 5.56 -35.70
CA ALA A 473 13.84 4.27 -36.33
C ALA A 473 15.09 3.37 -36.31
N SER A 474 14.87 2.09 -36.02
CA SER A 474 15.94 1.09 -35.97
C SER A 474 15.48 -0.28 -36.51
N PRO A 475 16.27 -0.93 -37.38
CA PRO A 475 15.99 -2.30 -37.83
C PRO A 475 16.54 -3.37 -36.86
N ASP A 476 17.44 -3.01 -35.95
CA ASP A 476 18.24 -3.95 -35.16
C ASP A 476 18.39 -3.57 -33.67
N LEU A 477 17.81 -2.43 -33.25
CA LEU A 477 17.92 -1.80 -31.93
C LEU A 477 19.30 -1.20 -31.61
N THR A 478 20.21 -1.13 -32.57
CA THR A 478 21.57 -0.61 -32.38
C THR A 478 21.89 0.55 -33.32
N THR A 479 21.41 0.46 -34.57
CA THR A 479 21.56 1.49 -35.59
C THR A 479 20.30 2.35 -35.60
N TRP A 480 20.45 3.66 -35.42
CA TRP A 480 19.33 4.60 -35.28
C TRP A 480 19.39 5.72 -36.31
N THR A 481 18.24 6.04 -36.89
CA THR A 481 18.01 7.26 -37.70
C THR A 481 16.91 8.08 -37.06
N SER A 482 16.97 9.41 -37.15
CA SER A 482 15.92 10.29 -36.60
C SER A 482 15.44 11.34 -37.60
N ARG A 483 14.20 11.79 -37.44
CA ARG A 483 13.63 12.96 -38.13
C ARG A 483 12.45 13.54 -37.36
N VAL A 484 12.27 14.86 -37.43
CA VAL A 484 11.06 15.51 -36.93
C VAL A 484 9.87 15.13 -37.82
N VAL A 485 8.75 14.72 -37.21
CA VAL A 485 7.55 14.26 -37.93
C VAL A 485 6.31 15.10 -37.64
N ILE A 486 6.23 15.76 -36.48
CA ILE A 486 5.21 16.76 -36.17
C ILE A 486 5.91 17.99 -35.62
N VAL A 487 5.72 19.13 -36.26
CA VAL A 487 6.22 20.43 -35.79
C VAL A 487 5.09 21.14 -35.06
N GLN A 488 5.39 21.76 -33.92
CA GLN A 488 4.43 22.59 -33.18
C GLN A 488 4.06 23.88 -33.93
N GLU A 489 2.88 24.43 -33.64
CA GLU A 489 2.55 25.82 -34.00
C GLU A 489 3.32 26.83 -33.12
N PRO A 490 3.42 28.12 -33.50
CA PRO A 490 4.06 29.13 -32.66
C PRO A 490 3.39 29.24 -31.27
N GLY A 491 4.18 29.07 -30.21
CA GLY A 491 3.70 29.07 -28.82
C GLY A 491 3.02 27.78 -28.36
N GLU A 492 2.95 26.76 -29.22
CA GLU A 492 2.50 25.41 -28.89
C GLU A 492 3.69 24.55 -28.42
N HIS A 493 3.44 23.71 -27.43
CA HIS A 493 4.34 22.67 -26.95
C HIS A 493 3.64 21.32 -27.09
N LEU A 494 4.38 20.30 -27.53
CA LEU A 494 3.86 18.95 -27.73
C LEU A 494 4.45 17.98 -26.70
N PHE A 495 3.58 17.17 -26.10
CA PHE A 495 3.92 16.26 -24.99
C PHE A 495 3.78 14.80 -25.44
N ASN A 496 3.19 13.91 -24.64
CA ASN A 496 3.21 12.48 -24.95
C ASN A 496 2.48 12.17 -26.26
N SER A 497 2.96 11.12 -26.93
CA SER A 497 2.38 10.64 -28.18
C SER A 497 2.23 9.13 -28.17
N THR A 498 1.24 8.61 -28.90
CA THR A 498 1.08 7.18 -29.16
C THR A 498 0.63 6.92 -30.59
N VAL A 499 1.04 5.76 -31.13
CA VAL A 499 0.73 5.37 -32.52
C VAL A 499 0.00 4.04 -32.54
N CYS A 500 -0.99 3.92 -33.42
CA CYS A 500 -1.62 2.65 -33.75
C CYS A 500 -1.79 2.47 -35.26
N ARG A 501 -2.01 1.22 -35.66
CA ARG A 501 -2.46 0.89 -37.00
C ARG A 501 -3.92 1.30 -37.18
N SER A 502 -4.28 1.79 -38.36
CA SER A 502 -5.64 2.10 -38.77
C SER A 502 -5.98 1.38 -40.09
N PRO A 503 -7.24 1.42 -40.57
CA PRO A 503 -7.62 0.80 -41.85
C PRO A 503 -6.79 1.30 -43.03
N ASP A 504 -6.50 2.61 -43.06
CA ASP A 504 -5.87 3.29 -44.19
C ASP A 504 -4.38 3.62 -43.96
N GLY A 505 -3.77 3.02 -42.92
CA GLY A 505 -2.38 3.26 -42.55
C GLY A 505 -2.18 3.28 -41.05
N PHE A 506 -1.83 4.45 -40.52
CA PHE A 506 -1.50 4.67 -39.11
C PHE A 506 -2.09 5.99 -38.61
N VAL A 507 -2.35 6.03 -37.30
CA VAL A 507 -2.80 7.23 -36.60
C VAL A 507 -1.89 7.46 -35.39
N MET A 508 -1.53 8.71 -35.17
CA MET A 508 -0.85 9.21 -33.98
C MET A 508 -1.83 10.03 -33.18
N ALA A 509 -1.91 9.81 -31.88
CA ALA A 509 -2.41 10.77 -30.91
C ALA A 509 -1.21 11.48 -30.28
N TYR A 510 -1.29 12.79 -30.10
CA TYR A 510 -0.23 13.57 -29.45
C TYR A 510 -0.84 14.73 -28.67
N GLU A 511 -0.24 15.07 -27.55
CA GLU A 511 -0.71 16.15 -26.67
C GLU A 511 -0.24 17.53 -27.13
N THR A 512 -1.06 18.53 -26.83
CA THR A 512 -0.75 19.94 -27.04
C THR A 512 -1.11 20.77 -25.81
N ASN A 513 -0.41 21.89 -25.61
CA ASN A 513 -0.87 22.98 -24.75
C ASN A 513 -1.28 24.23 -25.55
N ASP A 514 -1.72 24.10 -26.81
CA ASP A 514 -2.29 25.21 -27.58
C ASP A 514 -3.28 25.99 -26.68
N PRO A 515 -3.04 27.29 -26.43
CA PRO A 515 -3.76 28.06 -25.42
C PRO A 515 -5.25 28.25 -25.74
N LYS A 516 -5.71 27.86 -26.93
CA LYS A 516 -7.14 27.80 -27.26
C LYS A 516 -7.90 26.80 -26.39
N TRP A 517 -7.24 25.72 -25.97
CA TRP A 517 -7.86 24.60 -25.24
C TRP A 517 -7.17 24.38 -23.88
N PRO A 518 -7.80 23.62 -22.96
CA PRO A 518 -7.11 23.14 -21.77
C PRO A 518 -5.79 22.46 -22.14
N ALA A 519 -4.75 22.71 -21.34
CA ALA A 519 -3.45 22.09 -21.55
C ALA A 519 -3.57 20.55 -21.58
N PHE A 520 -2.72 19.92 -22.40
CA PHE A 520 -2.69 18.49 -22.67
C PHE A 520 -3.90 17.96 -23.45
N THR A 521 -4.61 18.81 -24.19
CA THR A 521 -5.63 18.35 -25.16
C THR A 521 -4.97 17.42 -26.19
N ALA A 522 -5.61 16.31 -26.54
CA ALA A 522 -5.07 15.39 -27.55
C ALA A 522 -5.46 15.82 -28.97
N ARG A 523 -4.47 15.84 -29.87
CA ARG A 523 -4.60 16.04 -31.33
C ARG A 523 -4.24 14.75 -32.07
N PHE A 524 -4.60 14.68 -33.35
CA PHE A 524 -4.36 13.48 -34.17
C PHE A 524 -3.68 13.79 -35.50
N ALA A 525 -2.83 12.86 -35.94
CA ALA A 525 -2.20 12.87 -37.26
C ALA A 525 -2.33 11.49 -37.95
N ARG A 526 -2.28 11.47 -39.28
CA ARG A 526 -2.36 10.24 -40.09
C ARG A 526 -1.08 10.05 -40.89
N SER A 527 -0.72 8.79 -41.12
CA SER A 527 0.42 8.41 -41.96
C SER A 527 0.13 7.13 -42.73
N LYS A 528 0.72 6.98 -43.92
CA LYS A 528 0.69 5.73 -44.70
C LYS A 528 1.94 4.87 -44.50
N ASP A 529 3.04 5.46 -44.04
CA ASP A 529 4.39 4.87 -44.04
C ASP A 529 5.10 4.95 -42.68
N LEU A 530 4.49 5.62 -41.70
CA LEU A 530 5.03 6.00 -40.38
C LEU A 530 6.12 7.07 -40.41
N GLU A 531 6.49 7.60 -41.57
CA GLU A 531 7.57 8.57 -41.75
C GLU A 531 7.05 9.95 -42.14
N THR A 532 5.98 10.00 -42.93
CA THR A 532 5.30 11.22 -43.35
C THR A 532 3.96 11.32 -42.64
N TRP A 533 3.72 12.44 -41.94
CA TRP A 533 2.53 12.62 -41.12
C TRP A 533 1.76 13.88 -41.50
N GLU A 534 0.44 13.75 -41.58
CA GLU A 534 -0.49 14.84 -41.86
C GLU A 534 -1.38 15.08 -40.63
N LYS A 535 -1.34 16.29 -40.06
CA LYS A 535 -2.24 16.69 -38.96
C LYS A 535 -3.69 16.59 -39.44
N VAL A 536 -4.59 16.03 -38.63
CA VAL A 536 -6.02 15.94 -38.94
C VAL A 536 -6.72 17.18 -38.39
N PRO A 537 -7.25 18.09 -39.23
CA PRO A 537 -7.93 19.29 -38.75
C PRO A 537 -9.16 18.96 -37.90
N ASP A 538 -9.33 19.69 -36.81
CA ASP A 538 -10.46 19.60 -35.86
C ASP A 538 -10.63 18.23 -35.17
N ALA A 539 -9.66 17.32 -35.31
CA ALA A 539 -9.64 16.08 -34.54
C ALA A 539 -9.01 16.35 -33.18
N LEU A 540 -9.86 16.44 -32.14
CA LEU A 540 -9.48 16.80 -30.79
C LEU A 540 -10.20 15.89 -29.78
N LEU A 541 -9.55 15.64 -28.64
CA LEU A 541 -10.16 15.03 -27.46
C LEU A 541 -9.72 15.81 -26.22
N GLY A 542 -10.69 16.22 -25.40
CA GLY A 542 -10.43 16.96 -24.15
C GLY A 542 -10.50 18.49 -24.27
N THR A 543 -11.26 19.04 -25.22
CA THR A 543 -11.36 20.51 -25.41
C THR A 543 -12.01 21.27 -24.25
N ASP A 544 -12.62 20.57 -23.30
CA ASP A 544 -13.35 21.11 -22.15
C ASP A 544 -12.76 20.69 -20.79
N ARG A 545 -11.69 19.89 -20.77
CA ARG A 545 -11.12 19.31 -19.54
C ARG A 545 -9.67 18.85 -19.73
N TYR A 546 -9.02 18.49 -18.62
CA TYR A 546 -7.69 17.88 -18.66
C TYR A 546 -7.75 16.48 -19.28
N ALA A 547 -6.93 16.22 -20.32
CA ALA A 547 -6.96 14.96 -21.08
C ALA A 547 -5.57 14.49 -21.55
N ALA A 548 -4.64 14.29 -20.62
CA ALA A 548 -3.25 13.97 -20.92
C ALA A 548 -3.00 12.48 -21.23
N CYS A 549 -1.77 12.17 -21.59
CA CYS A 549 -1.17 10.86 -21.80
C CYS A 549 -1.99 9.94 -22.74
N PRO A 550 -2.35 10.36 -23.97
CA PRO A 550 -3.26 9.61 -24.81
C PRO A 550 -2.59 8.34 -25.32
N CYS A 551 -3.22 7.19 -25.09
CA CYS A 551 -2.87 5.91 -25.67
C CYS A 551 -3.94 5.43 -26.66
N ILE A 552 -3.67 5.62 -27.96
CA ILE A 552 -4.59 5.25 -29.03
C ILE A 552 -4.41 3.79 -29.50
N ARG A 553 -5.52 3.09 -29.71
CA ARG A 553 -5.59 1.78 -30.38
C ARG A 553 -6.75 1.74 -31.36
N TYR A 554 -6.69 0.82 -32.33
CA TYR A 554 -7.79 0.58 -33.26
C TYR A 554 -8.24 -0.87 -33.19
N ALA A 555 -9.54 -1.11 -33.05
CA ALA A 555 -10.14 -2.43 -33.08
C ALA A 555 -11.60 -2.35 -33.54
N ASP A 556 -12.05 -3.32 -34.33
CA ASP A 556 -13.46 -3.52 -34.69
C ASP A 556 -14.20 -2.25 -35.18
N GLY A 557 -13.54 -1.42 -35.99
CA GLY A 557 -14.17 -0.20 -36.55
C GLY A 557 -14.02 1.05 -35.68
N TRP A 558 -13.36 0.96 -34.52
CA TRP A 558 -13.25 2.04 -33.55
C TRP A 558 -11.80 2.36 -33.21
N TYR A 559 -11.49 3.65 -33.13
CA TYR A 559 -10.36 4.16 -32.38
C TYR A 559 -10.75 4.22 -30.91
N TYR A 560 -9.87 3.74 -30.04
CA TYR A 560 -9.98 3.84 -28.60
C TYR A 560 -8.82 4.67 -28.10
N VAL A 561 -9.05 5.61 -27.19
CA VAL A 561 -8.01 6.39 -26.54
C VAL A 561 -8.17 6.23 -25.04
N LEU A 562 -7.17 5.64 -24.39
CA LEU A 562 -6.99 5.77 -22.96
C LEU A 562 -6.32 7.12 -22.70
N TYR A 563 -6.71 7.84 -21.66
CA TYR A 563 -6.15 9.16 -21.35
C TYR A 563 -6.36 9.51 -19.87
N LEU A 564 -5.54 10.39 -19.32
CA LEU A 564 -5.58 10.83 -17.93
C LEU A 564 -6.55 11.99 -17.73
N GLU A 565 -7.42 11.89 -16.73
CA GLU A 565 -8.28 12.97 -16.24
C GLU A 565 -7.76 13.50 -14.91
N HIS A 566 -7.76 14.83 -14.75
CA HIS A 566 -7.57 15.48 -13.46
C HIS A 566 -8.94 15.74 -12.80
N ARG A 567 -9.21 15.06 -11.69
CA ARG A 567 -10.51 15.04 -11.01
C ARG A 567 -10.74 16.28 -10.13
N THR A 568 -10.80 17.45 -10.76
CA THR A 568 -11.00 18.72 -10.05
C THR A 568 -12.29 18.76 -9.23
N PRO A 569 -12.32 19.50 -8.10
CA PRO A 569 -11.23 20.31 -7.54
C PRO A 569 -10.14 19.51 -6.80
N ARG A 570 -10.25 18.18 -6.75
CA ARG A 570 -9.27 17.32 -6.09
C ARG A 570 -8.03 17.17 -6.97
N TRP A 571 -6.84 17.31 -6.37
CA TRP A 571 -5.58 16.91 -6.99
C TRP A 571 -5.50 15.37 -7.01
N TYR A 572 -6.15 14.75 -8.00
CA TYR A 572 -6.29 13.30 -8.14
C TYR A 572 -6.51 12.93 -9.60
N PHE A 573 -5.87 11.86 -10.04
CA PHE A 573 -5.70 11.56 -11.45
C PHE A 573 -6.07 10.11 -11.75
N GLU A 574 -6.99 9.94 -12.69
CA GLU A 574 -7.56 8.64 -13.08
C GLU A 574 -7.45 8.46 -14.60
N THR A 575 -7.15 7.24 -15.06
CA THR A 575 -7.16 6.94 -16.50
C THR A 575 -8.57 6.58 -16.95
N TYR A 576 -9.05 7.27 -17.98
CA TYR A 576 -10.33 7.07 -18.64
C TYR A 576 -10.11 6.45 -20.04
N ILE A 577 -11.19 5.93 -20.64
CA ILE A 577 -11.23 5.50 -22.03
C ILE A 577 -12.38 6.15 -22.79
N ALA A 578 -12.06 6.62 -24.00
CA ALA A 578 -12.99 7.10 -25.01
C ALA A 578 -12.85 6.29 -26.31
N ARG A 579 -13.87 6.32 -27.17
CA ARG A 579 -13.78 5.77 -28.52
C ARG A 579 -14.37 6.70 -29.59
N SER A 580 -13.90 6.57 -30.82
CA SER A 580 -14.37 7.32 -31.98
C SER A 580 -14.28 6.49 -33.26
N ARG A 581 -15.11 6.80 -34.26
CA ARG A 581 -14.96 6.23 -35.61
C ARG A 581 -14.15 7.13 -36.55
N ASP A 582 -14.08 8.42 -36.26
CA ASP A 582 -13.55 9.45 -37.17
C ASP A 582 -12.49 10.35 -36.55
N LEU A 583 -12.12 10.12 -35.28
CA LEU A 583 -11.20 10.92 -34.47
C LEU A 583 -11.73 12.32 -34.07
N LYS A 584 -12.99 12.62 -34.41
CA LYS A 584 -13.62 13.93 -34.16
C LYS A 584 -14.75 13.81 -33.14
N ARG A 585 -15.60 12.80 -33.30
CA ARG A 585 -16.74 12.54 -32.42
C ARG A 585 -16.38 11.44 -31.44
N TRP A 586 -16.39 11.75 -30.15
CA TRP A 586 -15.96 10.83 -29.09
C TRP A 586 -17.12 10.36 -28.23
N GLU A 587 -17.03 9.11 -27.81
CA GLU A 587 -17.90 8.50 -26.82
C GLU A 587 -17.06 8.03 -25.62
N LEU A 588 -17.43 8.44 -24.40
CA LEU A 588 -16.87 7.93 -23.16
C LEU A 588 -17.47 6.59 -22.79
N SER A 589 -16.67 5.74 -22.15
CA SER A 589 -17.16 4.54 -21.49
C SER A 589 -17.98 4.92 -20.25
N PRO A 590 -19.22 4.39 -20.08
CA PRO A 590 -19.99 4.55 -18.84
C PRO A 590 -19.36 3.79 -17.66
N ALA A 591 -18.42 2.88 -17.92
CA ALA A 591 -17.70 2.13 -16.91
C ALA A 591 -16.36 2.78 -16.51
N ASN A 592 -16.06 3.99 -16.99
CA ASN A 592 -14.89 4.74 -16.52
C ASN A 592 -14.94 5.00 -15.00
N PRO A 593 -13.79 5.11 -14.32
CA PRO A 593 -12.42 5.05 -14.86
C PRO A 593 -11.93 3.63 -15.21
N VAL A 594 -10.90 3.54 -16.07
CA VAL A 594 -10.16 2.30 -16.37
C VAL A 594 -9.14 1.98 -15.28
N LEU A 595 -8.43 3.00 -14.79
CA LEU A 595 -7.50 2.91 -13.67
C LEU A 595 -7.76 4.04 -12.69
N GLY A 596 -7.73 3.72 -11.40
CA GLY A 596 -7.65 4.68 -10.31
C GLY A 596 -6.56 4.27 -9.31
N PRO A 597 -6.04 5.21 -8.50
CA PRO A 597 -5.22 4.89 -7.34
C PRO A 597 -6.03 4.09 -6.31
N GLU A 598 -5.73 2.80 -6.17
CA GLU A 598 -6.48 1.86 -5.33
C GLU A 598 -5.65 1.32 -4.15
N ALA A 599 -4.34 1.12 -4.36
CA ALA A 599 -3.41 0.64 -3.34
C ALA A 599 -2.74 1.80 -2.57
N GLU A 600 -2.25 1.51 -1.37
CA GLU A 600 -1.59 2.49 -0.50
C GLU A 600 -0.35 3.11 -1.16
N ASP A 601 0.38 2.32 -1.96
CA ASP A 601 1.57 2.72 -2.71
C ASP A 601 1.25 3.30 -4.11
N ASP A 602 -0.03 3.55 -4.44
CA ASP A 602 -0.41 4.23 -5.69
C ASP A 602 -0.34 5.76 -5.59
N GLY A 603 -0.45 6.31 -4.37
CA GLY A 603 -0.60 7.75 -4.16
C GLY A 603 -1.94 8.30 -4.62
N ILE A 604 -1.90 9.23 -5.57
CA ILE A 604 -3.08 9.94 -6.10
C ILE A 604 -3.14 9.94 -7.62
N ASN A 605 -2.29 9.14 -8.26
CA ASN A 605 -2.11 9.12 -9.69
C ASN A 605 -2.18 7.71 -10.27
N ALA A 606 -2.90 7.56 -11.38
CA ALA A 606 -2.85 6.39 -12.24
C ALA A 606 -2.81 6.87 -13.71
N SER A 607 -1.64 7.33 -14.15
CA SER A 607 -1.41 8.02 -15.43
C SER A 607 -0.59 7.22 -16.44
N ASP A 608 -0.27 7.84 -17.57
CA ASP A 608 0.65 7.34 -18.60
C ASP A 608 0.36 5.90 -19.03
N PRO A 609 -0.91 5.57 -19.35
CA PRO A 609 -1.27 4.23 -19.72
C PRO A 609 -0.63 3.87 -21.07
N ASP A 610 -0.03 2.70 -21.17
CA ASP A 610 0.29 2.09 -22.46
C ASP A 610 0.07 0.58 -22.43
N ILE A 611 -0.36 0.02 -23.55
CA ILE A 611 -0.97 -1.32 -23.63
C ILE A 611 -0.41 -2.17 -24.76
N VAL A 612 -0.10 -3.42 -24.46
CA VAL A 612 0.36 -4.38 -25.47
C VAL A 612 -0.41 -5.70 -25.36
N GLU A 613 -0.68 -6.31 -26.50
CA GLU A 613 -1.10 -7.72 -26.53
C GLU A 613 0.15 -8.60 -26.56
N PHE A 614 0.29 -9.48 -25.57
CA PHE A 614 1.40 -10.42 -25.49
C PHE A 614 0.91 -11.80 -25.06
N ARG A 615 1.23 -12.83 -25.85
CA ARG A 615 0.84 -14.24 -25.60
C ARG A 615 -0.67 -14.41 -25.32
N GLY A 616 -1.51 -13.70 -26.07
CA GLY A 616 -2.98 -13.77 -25.97
C GLY A 616 -3.59 -13.01 -24.78
N LYS A 617 -2.78 -12.28 -24.02
CA LYS A 617 -3.18 -11.44 -22.89
C LYS A 617 -2.99 -9.97 -23.20
N THR A 618 -3.73 -9.11 -22.52
CA THR A 618 -3.54 -7.66 -22.56
C THR A 618 -2.76 -7.23 -21.33
N LEU A 619 -1.63 -6.57 -21.53
CA LEU A 619 -0.80 -5.99 -20.48
C LEU A 619 -0.95 -4.48 -20.53
N LEU A 620 -1.37 -3.89 -19.42
CA LEU A 620 -1.51 -2.44 -19.23
C LEU A 620 -0.45 -1.98 -18.24
N TYR A 621 0.47 -1.14 -18.72
CA TYR A 621 1.47 -0.46 -17.90
C TYR A 621 0.98 0.95 -17.64
N TYR A 622 1.23 1.47 -16.44
CA TYR A 622 0.79 2.80 -16.03
C TYR A 622 1.66 3.31 -14.89
N SER A 623 1.66 4.63 -14.74
CA SER A 623 2.38 5.34 -13.69
C SER A 623 1.50 5.56 -12.47
N VAL A 624 2.08 5.39 -11.29
CA VAL A 624 1.48 5.76 -10.00
C VAL A 624 2.38 6.74 -9.26
N GLY A 625 1.84 7.57 -8.38
CA GLY A 625 2.61 8.68 -7.79
C GLY A 625 1.76 9.79 -7.19
N ASP A 626 2.40 10.93 -6.94
CA ASP A 626 1.76 12.14 -6.40
C ASP A 626 1.67 13.30 -7.42
N GLN A 627 2.12 13.08 -8.66
CA GLN A 627 2.20 14.11 -9.72
C GLN A 627 3.06 15.33 -9.33
N LEU A 628 3.93 15.20 -8.33
CA LEU A 628 4.74 16.29 -7.81
C LEU A 628 6.18 15.88 -7.50
N THR A 629 6.37 14.84 -6.70
CA THR A 629 7.68 14.48 -6.11
C THR A 629 8.15 13.07 -6.44
N TRP A 630 7.25 12.11 -6.68
CA TRP A 630 7.63 10.73 -6.98
C TRP A 630 6.64 10.04 -7.92
N MET A 631 7.16 9.08 -8.70
CA MET A 631 6.39 8.21 -9.57
C MET A 631 7.02 6.82 -9.72
N ASN A 632 6.18 5.80 -9.86
CA ASN A 632 6.55 4.40 -10.07
C ASN A 632 5.73 3.80 -11.23
N ILE A 633 6.22 2.74 -11.87
CA ILE A 633 5.48 2.01 -12.90
C ILE A 633 4.86 0.75 -12.31
N LYS A 634 3.56 0.57 -12.51
CA LYS A 634 2.83 -0.67 -12.24
C LYS A 634 2.34 -1.32 -13.54
N ARG A 635 1.99 -2.61 -13.43
CA ARG A 635 1.40 -3.39 -14.52
C ARG A 635 0.18 -4.16 -14.05
N ALA A 636 -0.91 -4.04 -14.80
CA ALA A 636 -2.09 -4.89 -14.71
C ALA A 636 -2.12 -5.89 -15.90
N GLU A 637 -2.53 -7.13 -15.63
CA GLU A 637 -2.62 -8.20 -16.64
C GLU A 637 -4.07 -8.67 -16.78
N TYR A 638 -4.56 -8.79 -18.01
CA TYR A 638 -5.92 -9.22 -18.31
C TYR A 638 -5.92 -10.47 -19.20
N GLY A 639 -6.77 -11.44 -18.88
CA GLY A 639 -6.89 -12.72 -19.60
C GLY A 639 -7.58 -12.66 -20.95
N ALA A 640 -7.72 -11.47 -21.54
CA ALA A 640 -8.37 -11.24 -22.83
C ALA A 640 -7.41 -10.61 -23.83
N ARG A 641 -7.65 -10.87 -25.12
CA ARG A 641 -7.00 -10.15 -26.23
C ARG A 641 -7.41 -8.68 -26.23
N LEU A 642 -6.59 -7.83 -26.83
CA LEU A 642 -6.73 -6.38 -26.72
C LEU A 642 -8.07 -5.89 -27.28
N ALA A 643 -8.48 -6.37 -28.46
CA ALA A 643 -9.75 -5.99 -29.07
C ALA A 643 -10.96 -6.34 -28.17
N THR A 644 -10.94 -7.54 -27.58
CA THR A 644 -11.98 -8.00 -26.64
C THR A 644 -11.99 -7.17 -25.37
N TRP A 645 -10.81 -6.83 -24.84
CA TRP A 645 -10.66 -5.98 -23.67
C TRP A 645 -11.21 -4.57 -23.92
N LEU A 646 -10.83 -3.91 -25.02
CA LEU A 646 -11.32 -2.58 -25.41
C LEU A 646 -12.84 -2.55 -25.57
N LYS A 647 -13.41 -3.53 -26.26
CA LYS A 647 -14.87 -3.65 -26.44
C LYS A 647 -15.60 -3.84 -25.11
N GLY A 648 -14.96 -4.50 -24.14
CA GLY A 648 -15.52 -4.79 -22.82
C GLY A 648 -15.92 -3.56 -22.02
N TRP A 649 -15.29 -2.40 -22.25
CA TRP A 649 -15.61 -1.14 -21.58
C TRP A 649 -16.90 -0.48 -22.09
N PHE A 650 -17.35 -0.82 -23.29
CA PHE A 650 -18.51 -0.18 -23.94
C PHE A 650 -19.72 -1.13 -24.07
N LYS A 651 -19.84 -2.11 -23.16
CA LYS A 651 -20.97 -3.07 -23.17
C LYS A 651 -22.34 -2.40 -23.02
N GLN A 652 -22.41 -1.27 -22.31
CA GLN A 652 -23.63 -0.49 -22.10
C GLN A 652 -23.84 0.61 -23.17
N GLY A 653 -23.04 0.63 -24.23
CA GLY A 653 -22.98 1.75 -25.18
C GLY A 653 -21.97 2.81 -24.74
N GLY A 654 -21.78 3.83 -25.58
CA GLY A 654 -20.90 4.96 -25.29
C GLY A 654 -21.70 6.24 -25.01
N ILE A 655 -21.16 7.11 -24.16
CA ILE A 655 -21.75 8.40 -23.81
C ILE A 655 -21.08 9.48 -24.66
N PRO A 656 -21.79 10.17 -25.57
CA PRO A 656 -21.19 11.25 -26.37
C PRO A 656 -20.51 12.30 -25.47
N THR A 657 -19.28 12.70 -25.82
CA THR A 657 -18.64 13.86 -25.19
C THR A 657 -19.35 15.14 -25.63
N ARG A 658 -19.31 16.18 -24.80
CA ARG A 658 -19.84 17.50 -25.15
C ARG A 658 -18.98 18.19 -26.20
#